data_AF-A0A2V7SY59-F1
#
_entry.id   AF-A0A2V7SY59-F1
#
_cell.length_a   1.000
_cell.length_b   1.000
_cell.length_c   1.000
_cell.angle_alpha   90.00
_cell.angle_beta   90.00
_cell.angle_gamma   90.00
#
_symmetry.space_group_name_H-M   'P 1'
#
loop_
_entity.id
_entity.type
_entity.pdbx_description
1 polymer ?
#
loop_
_entity_poly.entity_id
_entity_poly.type
_entity_poly.pdbx_seq_one_letter_code
_entity_poly.pdbx_strand_id
1 'polypeptide(L)'
;MRQLMCLRSARVIAAASLVTLPSAVDAQLPTNQRLYDTLTTMPDLRASRIAKFEAEPVVTGRVIFLGNSITQGGDWAKLTGDSTVINRGIGADITFGLRSRLADVTKRKPSRLFILIGINDISKDIPDAVIAAQYRALVDSVKSQSPQTKIFVQSILPLNPTVKNFPQHYDKQERVVAVNVLIRRMARETGATYVDLWPIFVDRQNRLDASLTGDGLHLNQQGYERWVRFLKQRRYLASAGSDSVAVWMTTGDKSALLARQPTLAFGSVANAGPTITVDGATTYQTMAGFGYTLTGGSAYVINRMPAAARDALLRELFTRDVSSLGVSYLRLSIGASDLDAAPFTYDDVPAGQTDPALAAFTIDAARADLIPVLKRILALNPGIELLATPWTAPRWMKDNGAYVGGSLRPANYAAYAQYFVKYIQAMKAEGITITAITVQNEPLHPGNNPSMLMTAAQQATFIRDHLGPALKAAGLGTKIFLYDHNADHPEYPLEILSDSAAKTFVDGSAFHLYGGPIEALTTVHDKHPDRNLYFTEQYTASNGNFAGDLRWHVKNLVVGAPRNWSRTVLEWNLANDERFGPHTDGGCTTCLGAVTIDSSSAAVTRNVAYYIVGHLSRFVDPGSVRVASTLEGGSKTTSLPNVAFRTPAGRYVLVVLNDGNTTQTFNVGFAGRRVAHSLGAGSVATYVW
;
A
#
# COMPACT_ATOMS: atom_id res chain seq x y z
N MET A 1 1.42 20.52 51.23
CA MET A 1 2.44 19.54 50.78
C MET A 1 1.83 18.14 50.96
N ARG A 2 0.98 17.65 50.03
CA ARG A 2 1.31 16.85 48.82
C ARG A 2 2.06 15.55 49.16
N GLN A 3 1.34 14.46 49.44
CA GLN A 3 0.87 13.39 48.51
C GLN A 3 1.94 12.35 48.18
N LEU A 4 1.87 11.15 48.78
CA LEU A 4 2.45 9.91 48.23
C LEU A 4 1.64 8.68 48.70
N MET A 5 0.67 8.30 47.87
CA MET A 5 0.04 6.98 47.80
C MET A 5 -0.22 6.76 46.30
N CYS A 6 0.35 5.70 45.71
CA CYS A 6 -0.38 4.68 44.94
C CYS A 6 0.57 3.79 44.10
N LEU A 7 0.14 2.52 43.97
CA LEU A 7 0.38 1.57 42.87
C LEU A 7 1.70 0.79 42.81
N ARG A 8 1.64 -0.38 43.45
CA ARG A 8 2.15 -1.65 42.90
C ARG A 8 1.58 -1.87 41.50
N SER A 9 2.45 -2.13 40.50
CA SER A 9 2.24 -3.03 39.35
C SER A 9 3.36 -2.81 38.32
N ALA A 10 4.28 -3.76 38.19
CA ALA A 10 4.95 -4.15 36.92
C ALA A 10 6.20 -4.99 37.22
N ARG A 11 6.12 -6.29 36.94
CA ARG A 11 7.20 -7.18 36.45
C ARG A 11 6.76 -8.63 36.64
N VAL A 12 6.22 -9.25 35.59
CA VAL A 12 6.60 -10.61 35.13
C VAL A 12 6.11 -10.73 33.67
N ILE A 13 7.02 -10.61 32.70
CA ILE A 13 6.89 -11.21 31.36
C ILE A 13 8.20 -11.93 31.11
N ALA A 14 8.22 -13.25 31.31
CA ALA A 14 9.15 -14.20 30.71
C ALA A 14 8.91 -15.60 31.32
N ALA A 15 8.07 -16.40 30.68
CA ALA A 15 8.12 -17.87 30.71
C ALA A 15 7.07 -18.42 29.73
N ALA A 16 7.38 -18.42 28.44
CA ALA A 16 6.69 -19.27 27.49
C ALA A 16 7.25 -20.69 27.64
N SER A 17 6.80 -21.40 28.67
CA SER A 17 7.00 -22.84 28.77
C SER A 17 6.23 -23.51 27.65
N LEU A 18 6.91 -24.36 26.87
CA LEU A 18 6.26 -25.31 25.96
C LEU A 18 5.24 -26.15 26.76
N VAL A 19 3.96 -25.80 26.65
CA VAL A 19 2.89 -26.75 26.92
C VAL A 19 2.68 -27.50 25.62
N THR A 20 3.29 -28.68 25.51
CA THR A 20 2.84 -29.72 24.60
C THR A 20 1.41 -30.08 24.99
N LEU A 21 0.42 -29.50 24.31
CA LEU A 21 -0.96 -29.94 24.40
C LEU A 21 -1.08 -31.31 23.71
N PRO A 22 -1.74 -32.29 24.34
CA PRO A 22 -1.82 -33.65 23.82
C PRO A 22 -2.49 -33.66 22.44
N SER A 23 -1.89 -34.44 21.56
CA SER A 23 -2.43 -34.84 20.26
C SER A 23 -3.78 -35.51 20.46
N ALA A 24 -4.75 -35.15 19.61
CA ALA A 24 -6.05 -35.82 19.49
C ALA A 24 -6.81 -35.98 20.82
N VAL A 25 -7.51 -34.93 21.25
CA VAL A 25 -8.76 -35.15 21.98
C VAL A 25 -9.76 -35.65 20.93
N ASP A 26 -9.97 -36.96 20.90
CA ASP A 26 -11.23 -37.53 20.47
C ASP A 26 -12.31 -36.84 21.31
N ALA A 27 -12.88 -35.77 20.75
CA ALA A 27 -14.05 -35.15 21.34
C ALA A 27 -15.16 -36.19 21.20
N GLN A 28 -15.38 -36.96 22.26
CA GLN A 28 -16.60 -37.73 22.46
C GLN A 28 -17.76 -36.83 22.04
N LEU A 29 -18.38 -37.14 20.90
CA LEU A 29 -19.63 -36.54 20.48
C LEU A 29 -20.59 -36.69 21.67
N PRO A 30 -21.11 -35.60 22.26
CA PRO A 30 -22.05 -35.73 23.35
C PRO A 30 -23.23 -36.58 22.88
N THR A 31 -23.37 -37.78 23.43
CA THR A 31 -24.40 -38.77 23.07
C THR A 31 -25.79 -38.43 23.64
N ASN A 32 -26.02 -37.20 24.11
CA ASN A 32 -27.33 -36.71 24.53
C ASN A 32 -27.70 -35.43 23.77
N GLN A 33 -28.50 -35.58 22.71
CA GLN A 33 -28.92 -34.51 21.81
C GLN A 33 -29.95 -33.51 22.40
N ARG A 34 -30.15 -33.46 23.73
CA ARG A 34 -31.17 -32.60 24.37
C ARG A 34 -30.80 -32.08 25.76
N LEU A 35 -29.62 -31.48 25.93
CA LEU A 35 -29.18 -30.93 27.22
C LEU A 35 -29.13 -29.39 27.31
N TYR A 36 -29.62 -28.68 26.29
CA TYR A 36 -29.71 -27.22 26.28
C TYR A 36 -30.92 -26.77 25.44
N ASP A 37 -31.45 -25.58 25.73
CA ASP A 37 -32.65 -25.06 25.09
C ASP A 37 -32.40 -24.72 23.60
N THR A 38 -32.79 -25.63 22.71
CA THR A 38 -32.71 -25.43 21.25
C THR A 38 -33.98 -24.84 20.64
N LEU A 39 -34.97 -24.47 21.45
CA LEU A 39 -36.26 -24.01 20.94
C LEU A 39 -36.14 -22.59 20.37
N THR A 40 -36.88 -22.30 19.31
CA THR A 40 -36.97 -20.93 18.79
C THR A 40 -37.73 -20.06 19.80
N THR A 41 -37.12 -18.98 20.28
CA THR A 41 -37.73 -18.03 21.22
C THR A 41 -38.79 -17.12 20.59
N MET A 42 -38.84 -17.04 19.26
CA MET A 42 -39.85 -16.31 18.49
C MET A 42 -40.40 -17.17 17.33
N PRO A 43 -41.21 -18.21 17.63
CA PRO A 43 -41.68 -19.17 16.62
C PRO A 43 -42.54 -18.53 15.53
N ASP A 44 -43.41 -17.58 15.90
CA ASP A 44 -44.29 -16.89 14.93
C ASP A 44 -43.51 -15.99 13.97
N LEU A 45 -42.54 -15.24 14.48
CA LEU A 45 -41.62 -14.45 13.64
C LEU A 45 -40.85 -15.36 12.68
N ARG A 46 -40.35 -16.49 13.19
CA ARG A 46 -39.63 -17.47 12.39
C ARG A 46 -40.50 -18.06 11.29
N ALA A 47 -41.73 -18.47 11.61
CA ALA A 47 -42.69 -18.99 10.65
C ALA A 47 -43.01 -17.94 9.56
N SER A 48 -43.29 -16.70 9.96
CA SER A 48 -43.55 -15.58 9.05
C SER A 48 -42.37 -15.29 8.11
N ARG A 49 -41.14 -15.30 8.62
CA ARG A 49 -39.93 -15.09 7.81
C ARG A 49 -39.67 -16.24 6.84
N ILE A 50 -39.88 -17.49 7.27
CA ILE A 50 -39.76 -18.67 6.40
C ILE A 50 -40.77 -18.59 5.26
N ALA A 51 -42.05 -18.31 5.55
CA ALA A 51 -43.08 -18.14 4.53
C ALA A 51 -42.71 -17.04 3.53
N LYS A 52 -42.13 -15.92 3.99
CA LYS A 52 -41.62 -14.86 3.12
C LYS A 52 -40.47 -15.35 2.23
N PHE A 53 -39.51 -16.10 2.77
CA PHE A 53 -38.40 -16.64 1.98
C PHE A 53 -38.85 -17.67 0.94
N GLU A 54 -39.88 -18.45 1.25
CA GLU A 54 -40.48 -19.45 0.34
C GLU A 54 -41.26 -18.80 -0.80
N ALA A 55 -41.90 -17.66 -0.57
CA ALA A 55 -42.59 -16.89 -1.60
C ALA A 55 -41.62 -16.17 -2.58
N GLU A 56 -40.35 -15.97 -2.20
CA GLU A 56 -39.36 -15.31 -3.06
C GLU A 56 -38.85 -16.25 -4.17
N PRO A 57 -38.77 -15.79 -5.43
CA PRO A 57 -38.31 -16.63 -6.53
C PRO A 57 -36.89 -17.14 -6.29
N VAL A 58 -36.63 -18.39 -6.69
CA VAL A 58 -35.33 -19.03 -6.55
C VAL A 58 -34.41 -18.57 -7.69
N VAL A 59 -33.51 -17.65 -7.39
CA VAL A 59 -32.50 -17.14 -8.33
C VAL A 59 -31.12 -17.57 -7.86
N THR A 60 -30.33 -18.16 -8.77
CA THR A 60 -29.00 -18.69 -8.43
C THR A 60 -27.89 -17.64 -8.51
N GLY A 61 -26.76 -17.87 -7.83
CA GLY A 61 -25.53 -17.09 -8.01
C GLY A 61 -25.49 -15.72 -7.31
N ARG A 62 -26.55 -15.34 -6.58
CA ARG A 62 -26.60 -14.09 -5.80
C ARG A 62 -25.72 -14.14 -4.55
N VAL A 63 -25.47 -12.98 -3.94
CA VAL A 63 -24.85 -12.88 -2.62
C VAL A 63 -25.94 -13.05 -1.55
N ILE A 64 -25.67 -13.85 -0.52
CA ILE A 64 -26.61 -14.09 0.58
C ILE A 64 -25.96 -13.75 1.92
N PHE A 65 -26.67 -12.97 2.74
CA PHE A 65 -26.36 -12.79 4.16
C PHE A 65 -27.29 -13.66 5.00
N LEU A 66 -26.73 -14.58 5.77
CA LEU A 66 -27.43 -15.62 6.53
C LEU A 66 -27.12 -15.49 8.03
N GLY A 67 -28.15 -15.39 8.87
CA GLY A 67 -27.94 -15.20 10.31
C GLY A 67 -29.20 -14.95 11.10
N ASN A 68 -29.07 -14.20 12.20
CA ASN A 68 -30.15 -13.90 13.16
C ASN A 68 -30.72 -12.47 13.00
N SER A 69 -31.19 -11.85 14.09
CA SER A 69 -31.70 -10.46 14.15
C SER A 69 -30.70 -9.42 13.64
N ILE A 70 -29.41 -9.59 13.93
CA ILE A 70 -28.34 -8.71 13.45
C ILE A 70 -28.25 -8.78 11.92
N THR A 71 -28.43 -9.96 11.33
CA THR A 71 -28.51 -10.08 9.88
C THR A 71 -29.85 -9.59 9.32
N GLN A 72 -30.94 -9.81 10.04
CA GLN A 72 -32.28 -9.39 9.64
C GLN A 72 -32.38 -7.87 9.51
N GLY A 73 -31.77 -7.11 10.43
CA GLY A 73 -31.87 -5.66 10.50
C GLY A 73 -31.15 -4.91 9.36
N GLY A 74 -30.29 -5.57 8.59
CA GLY A 74 -29.59 -4.95 7.46
C GLY A 74 -30.47 -4.83 6.21
N ASP A 75 -30.62 -3.61 5.69
CA ASP A 75 -31.07 -3.37 4.31
C ASP A 75 -29.90 -3.62 3.35
N TRP A 76 -29.59 -4.89 3.13
CA TRP A 76 -28.39 -5.28 2.40
C TRP A 76 -28.38 -4.78 0.95
N ALA A 77 -29.53 -4.64 0.31
CA ALA A 77 -29.62 -4.06 -1.03
C ALA A 77 -29.07 -2.63 -1.05
N LYS A 78 -29.58 -1.77 -0.15
CA LYS A 78 -29.14 -0.39 -0.03
C LYS A 78 -27.70 -0.28 0.48
N LEU A 79 -27.35 -1.03 1.52
CA LEU A 79 -26.02 -0.97 2.13
C LEU A 79 -24.92 -1.41 1.18
N THR A 80 -25.18 -2.42 0.35
CA THR A 80 -24.20 -2.93 -0.62
C THR A 80 -24.21 -2.17 -1.94
N GLY A 81 -25.29 -1.46 -2.27
CA GLY A 81 -25.49 -0.86 -3.58
C GLY A 81 -25.78 -1.90 -4.67
N ASP A 82 -26.20 -3.10 -4.28
CA ASP A 82 -26.57 -4.21 -5.16
C ASP A 82 -27.95 -4.72 -4.74
N SER A 83 -28.97 -4.36 -5.53
CA SER A 83 -30.37 -4.73 -5.28
C SER A 83 -30.63 -6.24 -5.34
N THR A 84 -29.63 -7.03 -5.73
CA THR A 84 -29.73 -8.47 -5.92
C THR A 84 -29.19 -9.28 -4.74
N VAL A 85 -28.66 -8.60 -3.71
CA VAL A 85 -28.24 -9.22 -2.45
C VAL A 85 -29.45 -9.66 -1.65
N ILE A 86 -29.40 -10.89 -1.12
CA ILE A 86 -30.53 -11.54 -0.44
C ILE A 86 -30.30 -11.57 1.08
N ASN A 87 -31.31 -11.15 1.84
CA ASN A 87 -31.33 -11.22 3.30
C ASN A 87 -31.97 -12.54 3.78
N ARG A 88 -31.25 -13.33 4.56
CA ARG A 88 -31.72 -14.56 5.24
C ARG A 88 -31.51 -14.53 6.75
N GLY A 89 -31.65 -13.34 7.35
CA GLY A 89 -31.72 -13.14 8.79
C GLY A 89 -33.10 -13.46 9.37
N ILE A 90 -33.15 -14.12 10.53
CA ILE A 90 -34.37 -14.31 11.32
C ILE A 90 -34.09 -13.93 12.78
N GLY A 91 -34.89 -13.07 13.37
CA GLY A 91 -34.75 -12.66 14.76
C GLY A 91 -34.73 -13.85 15.73
N ALA A 92 -33.86 -13.78 16.73
CA ALA A 92 -33.71 -14.78 17.77
C ALA A 92 -33.28 -16.21 17.33
N ASP A 93 -32.99 -16.43 16.03
CA ASP A 93 -32.47 -17.71 15.56
C ASP A 93 -31.14 -18.07 16.24
N ILE A 94 -30.98 -19.36 16.51
CA ILE A 94 -29.74 -20.01 16.96
C ILE A 94 -29.15 -20.88 15.84
N THR A 95 -27.97 -21.46 16.04
CA THR A 95 -27.31 -22.32 15.03
C THR A 95 -28.19 -23.49 14.55
N PHE A 96 -28.97 -24.11 15.44
CA PHE A 96 -29.94 -25.17 15.12
C PHE A 96 -31.09 -24.67 14.22
N GLY A 97 -31.64 -23.50 14.53
CA GLY A 97 -32.72 -22.87 13.76
C GLY A 97 -32.28 -22.51 12.34
N LEU A 98 -31.02 -22.09 12.19
CA LEU A 98 -30.41 -21.78 10.90
C LEU A 98 -30.18 -23.05 10.06
N ARG A 99 -29.73 -24.14 10.69
CA ARG A 99 -29.51 -25.44 10.02
C ARG A 99 -30.80 -26.04 9.48
N SER A 100 -31.91 -25.95 10.22
CA SER A 100 -33.20 -26.50 9.77
C SER A 100 -33.81 -25.77 8.58
N ARG A 101 -33.32 -24.57 8.23
CA ARG A 101 -33.75 -23.79 7.05
C ARG A 101 -32.67 -23.64 5.98
N LEU A 102 -31.59 -24.43 6.06
CA LEU A 102 -30.44 -24.29 5.16
C LEU A 102 -30.79 -24.62 3.70
N ALA A 103 -31.80 -25.47 3.47
CA ALA A 103 -32.25 -25.86 2.14
C ALA A 103 -32.66 -24.66 1.26
N ASP A 104 -33.23 -23.60 1.83
CA ASP A 104 -33.56 -22.40 1.06
C ASP A 104 -32.30 -21.67 0.55
N VAL A 105 -31.19 -21.75 1.28
CA VAL A 105 -29.92 -21.12 0.91
C VAL A 105 -29.19 -21.98 -0.13
N THR A 106 -29.10 -23.29 0.08
CA THR A 106 -28.32 -24.17 -0.80
C THR A 106 -28.96 -24.33 -2.18
N LYS A 107 -30.30 -24.37 -2.27
CA LYS A 107 -31.00 -24.40 -3.58
C LYS A 107 -30.71 -23.16 -4.45
N ARG A 108 -30.33 -22.03 -3.83
CA ARG A 108 -30.00 -20.76 -4.51
C ARG A 108 -28.54 -20.67 -4.97
N LYS A 109 -27.71 -21.69 -4.72
CA LYS A 109 -26.31 -21.76 -5.17
C LYS A 109 -25.56 -20.42 -5.14
N PRO A 110 -25.44 -19.76 -3.98
CA PRO A 110 -24.95 -18.39 -3.92
C PRO A 110 -23.51 -18.27 -4.40
N SER A 111 -23.16 -17.18 -5.07
CA SER A 111 -21.76 -16.90 -5.43
C SER A 111 -20.91 -16.62 -4.19
N ARG A 112 -21.52 -15.99 -3.17
CA ARG A 112 -20.93 -15.70 -1.86
C ARG A 112 -21.99 -15.84 -0.77
N LEU A 113 -21.65 -16.54 0.30
CA LEU A 113 -22.50 -16.73 1.48
C LEU A 113 -21.81 -16.19 2.71
N PHE A 114 -22.41 -15.18 3.34
CA PHE A 114 -21.92 -14.57 4.58
C PHE A 114 -22.75 -15.09 5.76
N ILE A 115 -22.11 -15.74 6.73
CA ILE A 115 -22.76 -16.39 7.87
C ILE A 115 -22.38 -15.64 9.16
N LEU A 116 -23.37 -15.14 9.92
CA LEU A 116 -23.19 -14.61 11.28
C LEU A 116 -24.31 -15.12 12.19
N ILE A 117 -23.97 -15.97 13.15
CA ILE A 117 -24.91 -16.59 14.10
C ILE A 117 -24.19 -16.94 15.41
N GLY A 118 -24.90 -17.27 16.50
CA GLY A 118 -24.28 -17.78 17.73
C GLY A 118 -24.52 -16.93 18.97
N ILE A 119 -24.82 -15.62 18.84
CA ILE A 119 -25.04 -14.78 20.03
C ILE A 119 -26.27 -15.20 20.84
N ASN A 120 -27.31 -15.73 20.18
CA ASN A 120 -28.51 -16.27 20.83
C ASN A 120 -28.26 -17.65 21.43
N ASP A 121 -27.34 -18.43 20.86
CA ASP A 121 -26.89 -19.70 21.44
C ASP A 121 -26.16 -19.42 22.76
N ILE A 122 -25.31 -18.39 22.78
CA ILE A 122 -24.57 -17.95 23.95
C ILE A 122 -25.52 -17.46 25.06
N SER A 123 -26.56 -16.67 24.75
CA SER A 123 -27.52 -16.24 25.78
C SER A 123 -28.41 -17.35 26.34
N LYS A 124 -28.51 -18.48 25.64
CA LYS A 124 -29.18 -19.69 26.11
C LYS A 124 -28.23 -20.67 26.81
N ASP A 125 -26.99 -20.25 27.04
CA ASP A 125 -25.95 -21.08 27.65
C ASP A 125 -25.69 -22.41 26.94
N ILE A 126 -25.90 -22.45 25.62
CA ILE A 126 -25.47 -23.57 24.78
C ILE A 126 -23.93 -23.66 24.82
N PRO A 127 -23.33 -24.84 25.07
CA PRO A 127 -21.87 -24.97 25.17
C PRO A 127 -21.12 -24.51 23.91
N ASP A 128 -19.98 -23.85 24.08
CA ASP A 128 -19.20 -23.25 22.99
C ASP A 128 -18.78 -24.29 21.92
N ALA A 129 -18.42 -25.49 22.35
CA ALA A 129 -18.07 -26.61 21.46
C ALA A 129 -19.26 -27.08 20.60
N VAL A 130 -20.48 -27.04 21.14
CA VAL A 130 -21.70 -27.35 20.40
C VAL A 130 -21.96 -26.31 19.33
N ILE A 131 -21.81 -25.02 19.67
CA ILE A 131 -21.96 -23.92 18.70
C ILE A 131 -20.98 -24.10 17.53
N ALA A 132 -19.71 -24.39 17.84
CA ALA A 132 -18.69 -24.65 16.83
C ALA A 132 -18.99 -25.89 15.97
N ALA A 133 -19.48 -26.99 16.57
CA ALA A 133 -19.88 -28.19 15.85
C ALA A 133 -21.07 -27.93 14.90
N GLN A 134 -22.02 -27.10 15.31
CA GLN A 134 -23.15 -26.70 14.47
C GLN A 134 -22.71 -25.82 13.30
N TYR A 135 -21.75 -24.91 13.52
CA TYR A 135 -21.11 -24.16 12.44
C TYR A 135 -20.41 -25.06 11.42
N ARG A 136 -19.66 -26.07 11.88
CA ARG A 136 -19.04 -27.08 11.00
C ARG A 136 -20.08 -27.80 10.15
N ALA A 137 -21.14 -28.33 10.79
CA ALA A 137 -22.22 -29.01 10.09
C ALA A 137 -22.92 -28.12 9.04
N LEU A 138 -23.10 -26.83 9.34
CA LEU A 138 -23.62 -25.84 8.39
C LEU A 138 -22.70 -25.67 7.17
N VAL A 139 -21.41 -25.44 7.41
CA VAL A 139 -20.41 -25.24 6.34
C VAL A 139 -20.31 -26.49 5.47
N ASP A 140 -20.21 -27.67 6.06
CA ASP A 140 -20.10 -28.95 5.35
C ASP A 140 -21.35 -29.20 4.48
N SER A 141 -22.54 -28.89 5.01
CA SER A 141 -23.79 -29.00 4.25
C SER A 141 -23.83 -28.05 3.05
N VAL A 142 -23.36 -26.80 3.19
CA VAL A 142 -23.28 -25.85 2.07
C VAL A 142 -22.27 -26.32 1.03
N LYS A 143 -21.10 -26.81 1.44
CA LYS A 143 -20.08 -27.32 0.50
C LYS A 143 -20.58 -28.53 -0.29
N SER A 144 -21.31 -29.43 0.36
CA SER A 144 -21.91 -30.60 -0.28
C SER A 144 -23.00 -30.21 -1.30
N GLN A 145 -23.91 -29.31 -0.92
CA GLN A 145 -25.10 -28.99 -1.73
C GLN A 145 -24.88 -27.84 -2.72
N SER A 146 -23.86 -27.01 -2.50
CA SER A 146 -23.51 -25.84 -3.32
C SER A 146 -21.98 -25.63 -3.37
N PRO A 147 -21.24 -26.52 -4.06
CA PRO A 147 -19.78 -26.58 -3.99
C PRO A 147 -19.06 -25.34 -4.55
N GLN A 148 -19.72 -24.55 -5.42
CA GLN A 148 -19.15 -23.33 -5.99
C GLN A 148 -19.32 -22.10 -5.07
N THR A 149 -20.06 -22.22 -3.97
CA THR A 149 -20.29 -21.11 -3.05
C THR A 149 -19.01 -20.77 -2.28
N LYS A 150 -18.61 -19.49 -2.35
CA LYS A 150 -17.59 -18.94 -1.46
C LYS A 150 -18.20 -18.63 -0.09
N ILE A 151 -17.76 -19.35 0.94
CA ILE A 151 -18.34 -19.27 2.29
C ILE A 151 -17.48 -18.35 3.16
N PHE A 152 -18.12 -17.32 3.73
CA PHE A 152 -17.53 -16.36 4.66
C PHE A 152 -18.21 -16.50 6.03
N VAL A 153 -17.49 -17.05 7.00
CA VAL A 153 -17.97 -17.17 8.38
C VAL A 153 -17.48 -15.96 9.18
N GLN A 154 -18.39 -15.19 9.74
CA GLN A 154 -18.09 -13.92 10.38
C GLN A 154 -18.03 -14.07 11.89
N SER A 155 -17.11 -13.37 12.54
CA SER A 155 -17.05 -13.31 14.00
C SER A 155 -18.38 -12.83 14.58
N ILE A 156 -18.83 -13.46 15.66
CA ILE A 156 -19.88 -12.93 16.52
C ILE A 156 -19.42 -11.56 17.04
N LEU A 157 -20.32 -10.57 16.98
CA LEU A 157 -19.99 -9.17 17.29
C LEU A 157 -19.75 -8.98 18.80
N PRO A 158 -18.94 -7.97 19.19
CA PRO A 158 -18.82 -7.57 20.59
C PRO A 158 -20.17 -7.08 21.14
N LEU A 159 -20.27 -7.01 22.46
CA LEU A 159 -21.44 -6.52 23.19
C LEU A 159 -21.10 -5.24 23.95
N ASN A 160 -22.12 -4.44 24.27
CA ASN A 160 -21.97 -3.31 25.17
C ASN A 160 -22.92 -3.42 26.38
N PRO A 161 -22.44 -3.90 27.54
CA PRO A 161 -23.29 -4.07 28.72
C PRO A 161 -23.69 -2.75 29.38
N THR A 162 -23.14 -1.61 28.95
CA THR A 162 -23.54 -0.30 29.51
C THR A 162 -24.81 0.27 28.88
N VAL A 163 -25.35 -0.38 27.83
CA VAL A 163 -26.62 -0.01 27.19
C VAL A 163 -27.71 -0.99 27.66
N LYS A 164 -28.70 -0.49 28.40
CA LYS A 164 -29.58 -1.34 29.23
C LYS A 164 -30.83 -1.89 28.52
N ASN A 165 -30.70 -2.64 27.43
CA ASN A 165 -31.85 -3.24 26.72
C ASN A 165 -31.85 -4.78 26.60
N PHE A 166 -30.71 -5.46 26.81
CA PHE A 166 -30.55 -6.90 26.57
C PHE A 166 -29.78 -7.61 27.72
N PRO A 167 -30.34 -7.65 28.95
CA PRO A 167 -29.62 -8.09 30.14
C PRO A 167 -29.08 -9.52 30.06
N GLN A 168 -29.75 -10.41 29.34
CA GLN A 168 -29.32 -11.79 29.12
C GLN A 168 -28.02 -11.95 28.31
N HIS A 169 -27.47 -10.85 27.80
CA HIS A 169 -26.23 -10.84 27.03
C HIS A 169 -25.07 -10.12 27.76
N TYR A 170 -25.31 -9.38 28.86
CA TYR A 170 -24.30 -8.47 29.42
C TYR A 170 -23.03 -9.15 29.96
N ASP A 171 -23.16 -10.36 30.48
CA ASP A 171 -22.07 -11.16 31.06
C ASP A 171 -21.42 -12.11 30.05
N LYS A 172 -21.78 -12.01 28.76
CA LYS A 172 -21.42 -13.02 27.76
C LYS A 172 -20.22 -12.65 26.88
N GLN A 173 -19.61 -11.48 27.06
CA GLN A 173 -18.49 -10.97 26.23
C GLN A 173 -17.33 -11.97 26.11
N GLU A 174 -16.90 -12.58 27.22
CA GLU A 174 -15.79 -13.55 27.22
C GLU A 174 -16.14 -14.82 26.45
N ARG A 175 -17.39 -15.29 26.57
CA ARG A 175 -17.89 -16.42 25.78
C ARG A 175 -17.93 -16.12 24.30
N VAL A 176 -18.28 -14.89 23.89
CA VAL A 176 -18.20 -14.47 22.49
C VAL A 176 -16.78 -14.61 21.95
N VAL A 177 -15.77 -14.18 22.73
CA VAL A 177 -14.35 -14.32 22.34
C VAL A 177 -13.98 -15.80 22.20
N ALA A 178 -14.35 -16.64 23.17
CA ALA A 178 -14.06 -18.08 23.15
C ALA A 178 -14.70 -18.78 21.94
N VAL A 179 -15.97 -18.52 21.67
CA VAL A 179 -16.68 -19.08 20.51
C VAL A 179 -16.07 -18.60 19.19
N ASN A 180 -15.66 -17.33 19.09
CA ASN A 180 -15.00 -16.79 17.90
C ASN A 180 -13.66 -17.50 17.60
N VAL A 181 -12.89 -17.89 18.62
CA VAL A 181 -11.68 -18.71 18.45
C VAL A 181 -12.02 -20.08 17.84
N LEU A 182 -13.06 -20.74 18.35
CA LEU A 182 -13.50 -22.04 17.83
C LEU A 182 -14.02 -21.96 16.39
N ILE A 183 -14.81 -20.93 16.07
CA ILE A 183 -15.34 -20.70 14.73
C ILE A 183 -14.21 -20.41 13.74
N ARG A 184 -13.20 -19.61 14.14
CA ARG A 184 -12.02 -19.33 13.32
C ARG A 184 -11.25 -20.61 12.99
N ARG A 185 -11.04 -21.46 14.00
CA ARG A 185 -10.40 -22.77 13.83
C ARG A 185 -11.21 -23.65 12.87
N MET A 186 -12.52 -23.77 13.08
CA MET A 186 -13.41 -24.55 12.22
C MET A 186 -13.39 -24.06 10.77
N ALA A 187 -13.41 -22.74 10.54
CA ALA A 187 -13.35 -22.17 9.19
C ALA A 187 -12.05 -22.55 8.48
N ARG A 188 -10.90 -22.53 9.18
CA ARG A 188 -9.62 -23.01 8.64
C ARG A 188 -9.67 -24.49 8.27
N GLU A 189 -10.19 -25.33 9.17
CA GLU A 189 -10.22 -26.79 8.98
C GLU A 189 -11.19 -27.21 7.87
N THR A 190 -12.29 -26.48 7.69
CA THR A 190 -13.27 -26.74 6.62
C THR A 190 -12.88 -26.08 5.31
N GLY A 191 -11.94 -25.13 5.29
CA GLY A 191 -11.59 -24.33 4.12
C GLY A 191 -12.65 -23.26 3.77
N ALA A 192 -13.36 -22.74 4.77
CA ALA A 192 -14.16 -21.51 4.65
C ALA A 192 -13.31 -20.29 5.03
N THR A 193 -13.70 -19.10 4.59
CA THR A 193 -13.01 -17.86 4.95
C THR A 193 -13.56 -17.33 6.28
N TYR A 194 -12.71 -17.18 7.30
CA TYR A 194 -13.08 -16.47 8.52
C TYR A 194 -12.93 -14.96 8.34
N VAL A 195 -14.00 -14.21 8.64
CA VAL A 195 -14.06 -12.75 8.55
C VAL A 195 -14.12 -12.18 9.96
N ASP A 196 -13.01 -11.59 10.40
CA ASP A 196 -12.91 -10.99 11.74
C ASP A 196 -13.51 -9.58 11.77
N LEU A 197 -14.75 -9.45 12.23
CA LEU A 197 -15.44 -8.18 12.40
C LEU A 197 -15.15 -7.53 13.76
N TRP A 198 -14.59 -8.26 14.71
CA TRP A 198 -14.34 -7.75 16.06
C TRP A 198 -13.60 -6.40 16.08
N PRO A 199 -12.47 -6.22 15.35
CA PRO A 199 -11.65 -5.01 15.48
C PRO A 199 -12.32 -3.74 14.96
N ILE A 200 -13.35 -3.84 14.12
CA ILE A 200 -14.03 -2.66 13.55
C ILE A 200 -15.21 -2.16 14.39
N PHE A 201 -15.65 -2.96 15.37
CA PHE A 201 -16.83 -2.69 16.18
C PHE A 201 -16.52 -2.36 17.63
N VAL A 202 -15.28 -2.53 18.09
CA VAL A 202 -14.93 -2.27 19.49
C VAL A 202 -14.51 -0.82 19.77
N ASP A 203 -14.88 -0.33 20.95
CA ASP A 203 -14.34 0.89 21.57
C ASP A 203 -12.97 0.62 22.23
N ARG A 204 -12.41 1.65 22.88
CA ARG A 204 -11.12 1.55 23.60
C ARG A 204 -11.16 0.61 24.81
N GLN A 205 -12.34 0.25 25.29
CA GLN A 205 -12.58 -0.69 26.39
C GLN A 205 -12.96 -2.08 25.87
N ASN A 206 -12.79 -2.34 24.56
CA ASN A 206 -13.10 -3.60 23.91
C ASN A 206 -14.60 -3.99 23.97
N ARG A 207 -15.50 -3.02 24.13
CA ARG A 207 -16.97 -3.20 24.07
C ARG A 207 -17.49 -2.79 22.70
N LEU A 208 -18.67 -3.22 22.30
CA LEU A 208 -19.32 -2.68 21.10
C LEU A 208 -19.45 -1.15 21.22
N ASP A 209 -18.87 -0.43 20.27
CA ASP A 209 -18.85 1.03 20.25
C ASP A 209 -20.28 1.57 20.36
N ALA A 210 -20.55 2.35 21.41
CA ALA A 210 -21.87 2.88 21.72
C ALA A 210 -22.42 3.79 20.59
N SER A 211 -21.57 4.35 19.74
CA SER A 211 -22.00 5.11 18.55
C SER A 211 -22.59 4.23 17.44
N LEU A 212 -22.36 2.91 17.50
CA LEU A 212 -22.76 1.94 16.46
C LEU A 212 -23.96 1.09 16.86
N THR A 213 -24.52 1.29 18.05
CA THR A 213 -25.63 0.49 18.58
C THR A 213 -26.63 1.37 19.31
N GLY A 214 -27.91 1.01 19.23
CA GLY A 214 -28.96 1.64 20.03
C GLY A 214 -29.26 0.91 21.34
N ASP A 215 -28.80 -0.34 21.47
CA ASP A 215 -29.26 -1.27 22.52
C ASP A 215 -28.16 -2.15 23.13
N GLY A 216 -26.91 -2.01 22.68
CA GLY A 216 -25.76 -2.76 23.15
C GLY A 216 -25.55 -4.11 22.46
N LEU A 217 -26.40 -4.47 21.49
CA LEU A 217 -26.37 -5.76 20.78
C LEU A 217 -26.53 -5.59 19.26
N HIS A 218 -27.56 -4.87 18.82
CA HIS A 218 -27.88 -4.64 17.42
C HIS A 218 -27.18 -3.38 16.90
N LEU A 219 -26.80 -3.44 15.62
CA LEU A 219 -26.17 -2.31 14.95
C LEU A 219 -27.23 -1.27 14.56
N ASN A 220 -26.86 0.00 14.67
CA ASN A 220 -27.56 1.09 14.01
C ASN A 220 -27.07 1.24 12.55
N GLN A 221 -27.61 2.23 11.82
CA GLN A 221 -27.22 2.48 10.42
C GLN A 221 -25.70 2.63 10.23
N GLN A 222 -25.02 3.39 11.10
CA GLN A 222 -23.57 3.60 11.00
C GLN A 222 -22.79 2.29 11.22
N GLY A 223 -23.27 1.42 12.11
CA GLY A 223 -22.71 0.09 12.32
C GLY A 223 -22.79 -0.78 11.06
N TYR A 224 -23.95 -0.80 10.40
CA TYR A 224 -24.11 -1.54 9.14
C TYR A 224 -23.28 -0.97 7.99
N GLU A 225 -23.20 0.35 7.84
CA GLU A 225 -22.34 0.99 6.84
C GLU A 225 -20.86 0.65 7.06
N ARG A 226 -20.43 0.64 8.33
CA ARG A 226 -19.07 0.23 8.72
C ARG A 226 -18.81 -1.24 8.38
N TRP A 227 -19.77 -2.11 8.62
CA TRP A 227 -19.70 -3.53 8.23
C TRP A 227 -19.46 -3.71 6.73
N VAL A 228 -20.34 -3.15 5.90
CA VAL A 228 -20.26 -3.35 4.45
C VAL A 228 -19.00 -2.70 3.86
N ARG A 229 -18.61 -1.53 4.38
CA ARG A 229 -17.33 -0.89 4.02
C ARG A 229 -16.15 -1.83 4.28
N PHE A 230 -16.11 -2.49 5.44
CA PHE A 230 -15.07 -3.46 5.75
C PHE A 230 -15.07 -4.66 4.80
N LEU A 231 -16.25 -5.24 4.50
CA LEU A 231 -16.36 -6.35 3.56
C LEU A 231 -15.87 -5.99 2.15
N LYS A 232 -16.17 -4.77 1.69
CA LYS A 232 -15.68 -4.24 0.41
C LYS A 232 -14.17 -3.98 0.43
N GLN A 233 -13.65 -3.33 1.48
CA GLN A 233 -12.22 -3.08 1.66
C GLN A 233 -11.38 -4.36 1.68
N ARG A 234 -11.90 -5.43 2.30
CA ARG A 234 -11.25 -6.75 2.36
C ARG A 234 -11.53 -7.63 1.13
N ARG A 235 -12.27 -7.13 0.13
CA ARG A 235 -12.67 -7.84 -1.11
C ARG A 235 -13.50 -9.11 -0.87
N TYR A 236 -14.14 -9.23 0.29
CA TYR A 236 -15.11 -10.29 0.50
C TYR A 236 -16.38 -10.00 -0.31
N LEU A 237 -16.77 -8.73 -0.39
CA LEU A 237 -17.90 -8.25 -1.19
C LEU A 237 -17.40 -7.34 -2.33
N ALA A 238 -17.99 -7.48 -3.53
CA ALA A 238 -17.68 -6.60 -4.65
C ALA A 238 -18.28 -5.20 -4.45
N SER A 239 -17.59 -4.17 -4.91
CA SER A 239 -18.19 -2.84 -5.09
C SER A 239 -19.05 -2.90 -6.34
N ALA A 240 -20.33 -2.47 -6.27
CA ALA A 240 -21.07 -2.14 -7.49
C ALA A 240 -20.24 -1.10 -8.27
N GLY A 241 -20.15 -1.23 -9.59
CA GLY A 241 -19.47 -0.25 -10.44
C GLY A 241 -20.13 1.10 -10.21
N SER A 242 -19.47 1.98 -9.45
CA SER A 242 -20.03 3.28 -9.17
C SER A 242 -20.02 4.08 -10.46
N ASP A 243 -21.15 4.68 -10.84
CA ASP A 243 -21.14 5.73 -11.86
C ASP A 243 -20.36 6.96 -11.36
N SER A 244 -20.08 7.06 -10.04
CA SER A 244 -19.36 8.19 -9.46
C SER A 244 -17.88 8.20 -9.85
N VAL A 245 -17.41 9.34 -10.31
CA VAL A 245 -15.99 9.63 -10.54
C VAL A 245 -15.52 10.66 -9.51
N ALA A 246 -14.69 10.21 -8.57
CA ALA A 246 -14.07 11.09 -7.60
C ALA A 246 -12.89 11.83 -8.23
N VAL A 247 -12.77 13.14 -8.01
CA VAL A 247 -11.77 13.99 -8.65
C VAL A 247 -10.94 14.76 -7.61
N TRP A 248 -9.63 14.81 -7.81
CA TRP A 248 -8.70 15.65 -7.04
C TRP A 248 -7.89 16.51 -8.00
N MET A 249 -7.64 17.77 -7.64
CA MET A 249 -7.03 18.74 -8.54
C MET A 249 -5.91 19.53 -7.85
N THR A 250 -4.85 19.80 -8.61
CA THR A 250 -3.82 20.80 -8.28
C THR A 250 -3.74 21.82 -9.41
N THR A 251 -3.79 23.11 -9.07
CA THR A 251 -3.69 24.23 -10.02
C THR A 251 -2.34 24.92 -9.88
N GLY A 252 -1.81 25.45 -10.98
CA GLY A 252 -0.51 26.13 -10.96
C GLY A 252 -0.47 27.40 -10.10
N ASP A 253 -1.62 28.05 -9.90
CA ASP A 253 -1.79 29.22 -9.03
C ASP A 253 -1.98 28.86 -7.54
N LYS A 254 -1.94 27.57 -7.19
CA LYS A 254 -2.14 27.02 -5.84
C LYS A 254 -3.53 27.24 -5.23
N SER A 255 -4.53 27.67 -6.01
CA SER A 255 -5.92 27.78 -5.54
C SER A 255 -6.55 26.42 -5.20
N ALA A 256 -6.05 25.34 -5.81
CA ALA A 256 -6.30 23.96 -5.40
C ALA A 256 -4.97 23.20 -5.28
N LEU A 257 -4.80 22.46 -4.19
CA LEU A 257 -3.58 21.71 -3.87
C LEU A 257 -3.95 20.28 -3.48
N LEU A 258 -3.95 19.37 -4.46
CA LEU A 258 -4.52 18.02 -4.36
C LEU A 258 -5.92 18.03 -3.72
N ALA A 259 -6.72 19.06 -4.02
CA ALA A 259 -7.99 19.32 -3.37
C ALA A 259 -9.09 18.47 -3.99
N ARG A 260 -9.94 17.87 -3.15
CA ARG A 260 -11.12 17.11 -3.59
C ARG A 260 -12.10 18.05 -4.30
N GLN A 261 -12.55 17.65 -5.48
CA GLN A 261 -13.53 18.36 -6.28
C GLN A 261 -14.93 17.72 -6.16
N PRO A 262 -16.00 18.40 -6.60
CA PRO A 262 -17.31 17.78 -6.76
C PRO A 262 -17.22 16.45 -7.50
N THR A 263 -17.94 15.45 -7.01
CA THR A 263 -17.94 14.12 -7.62
C THR A 263 -18.72 14.18 -8.92
N LEU A 264 -18.14 13.66 -9.99
CA LEU A 264 -18.80 13.57 -11.29
C LEU A 264 -19.54 12.23 -11.41
N ALA A 265 -20.37 12.07 -12.44
CA ALA A 265 -21.06 10.82 -12.72
C ALA A 265 -20.95 10.44 -14.20
N PHE A 266 -20.59 9.18 -14.48
CA PHE A 266 -20.69 8.61 -15.81
C PHE A 266 -22.15 8.59 -16.28
N GLY A 267 -22.36 8.95 -17.53
CA GLY A 267 -23.67 8.89 -18.16
C GLY A 267 -23.57 8.92 -19.69
N SER A 268 -24.71 9.14 -20.34
CA SER A 268 -24.82 9.39 -21.77
C SER A 268 -24.54 10.88 -22.04
N VAL A 269 -23.26 11.25 -22.16
CA VAL A 269 -22.89 12.61 -22.57
C VAL A 269 -22.81 12.66 -24.09
N ALA A 270 -23.80 13.30 -24.73
CA ALA A 270 -23.82 13.57 -26.16
C ALA A 270 -23.14 14.93 -26.45
N ASN A 271 -21.81 14.96 -26.46
CA ASN A 271 -21.04 16.08 -26.99
C ASN A 271 -19.92 15.57 -27.91
N ALA A 272 -19.49 16.43 -28.85
CA ALA A 272 -18.42 16.13 -29.81
C ALA A 272 -17.03 16.56 -29.30
N GLY A 273 -16.86 16.77 -27.99
CA GLY A 273 -15.60 17.20 -27.40
C GLY A 273 -14.53 16.09 -27.39
N PRO A 274 -13.25 16.47 -27.26
CA PRO A 274 -12.16 15.50 -27.13
C PRO A 274 -12.45 14.53 -25.98
N THR A 275 -12.14 13.25 -26.18
CA THR A 275 -12.43 12.19 -25.22
C THR A 275 -11.15 11.43 -24.87
N ILE A 276 -10.86 11.31 -23.58
CA ILE A 276 -9.83 10.40 -23.08
C ILE A 276 -10.52 9.07 -22.75
N THR A 277 -10.37 8.08 -23.63
CA THR A 277 -10.95 6.74 -23.47
C THR A 277 -9.99 5.85 -22.69
N VAL A 278 -10.45 5.32 -21.55
CA VAL A 278 -9.72 4.33 -20.75
C VAL A 278 -10.20 2.92 -21.11
N ASP A 279 -9.26 2.09 -21.55
CA ASP A 279 -9.48 0.67 -21.83
C ASP A 279 -8.75 -0.18 -20.79
N GLY A 280 -9.52 -0.84 -19.93
CA GLY A 280 -9.01 -1.73 -18.89
C GLY A 280 -8.61 -3.13 -19.36
N ALA A 281 -8.86 -3.49 -20.63
CA ALA A 281 -8.46 -4.76 -21.21
C ALA A 281 -6.99 -4.71 -21.69
N THR A 282 -6.56 -3.61 -22.28
CA THR A 282 -5.17 -3.41 -22.71
C THR A 282 -4.29 -3.03 -21.51
N THR A 283 -3.42 -3.95 -21.09
CA THR A 283 -2.53 -3.79 -19.92
C THR A 283 -1.05 -3.66 -20.31
N TYR A 284 -0.28 -2.98 -19.47
CA TYR A 284 1.18 -2.81 -19.62
C TYR A 284 1.90 -3.28 -18.35
N GLN A 285 2.94 -2.58 -17.90
CA GLN A 285 3.73 -2.93 -16.73
C GLN A 285 2.95 -2.78 -15.42
N THR A 286 3.38 -3.55 -14.42
CA THR A 286 2.92 -3.42 -13.02
C THR A 286 3.75 -2.37 -12.30
N MET A 287 3.09 -1.41 -11.66
CA MET A 287 3.72 -0.33 -10.91
C MET A 287 4.27 -0.86 -9.58
N ALA A 288 5.54 -0.58 -9.31
CA ALA A 288 6.21 -0.93 -8.07
C ALA A 288 5.89 0.08 -6.97
N GLY A 289 5.98 1.38 -7.28
CA GLY A 289 5.59 2.43 -6.32
C GLY A 289 6.08 3.81 -6.71
N PHE A 290 5.76 4.78 -5.85
CA PHE A 290 6.01 6.20 -6.06
C PHE A 290 6.45 6.85 -4.76
N GLY A 291 7.33 7.83 -4.85
CA GLY A 291 7.87 8.49 -3.68
C GLY A 291 9.06 9.39 -3.95
N TYR A 292 10.04 9.30 -3.07
CA TYR A 292 11.15 10.24 -2.96
C TYR A 292 12.43 9.52 -2.58
N THR A 293 13.54 10.23 -2.53
CA THR A 293 14.73 9.83 -1.80
C THR A 293 14.69 10.34 -0.36
N LEU A 294 14.83 9.43 0.59
CA LEU A 294 15.13 9.75 1.98
C LEU A 294 16.65 9.86 2.12
N THR A 295 17.18 11.04 1.82
CA THR A 295 18.60 11.38 1.98
C THR A 295 18.98 11.44 3.47
N GLY A 296 20.28 11.43 3.78
CA GLY A 296 20.71 11.63 5.16
C GLY A 296 20.29 12.99 5.71
N GLY A 297 20.27 14.03 4.87
CA GLY A 297 19.75 15.35 5.19
C GLY A 297 18.24 15.37 5.44
N SER A 298 17.46 14.67 4.61
CA SER A 298 16.02 14.46 4.87
C SER A 298 15.79 13.80 6.22
N ALA A 299 16.52 12.71 6.49
CA ALA A 299 16.42 12.01 7.77
C ALA A 299 16.86 12.91 8.94
N TYR A 300 17.91 13.70 8.76
CA TYR A 300 18.42 14.66 9.74
C TYR A 300 17.33 15.64 10.16
N VAL A 301 16.71 16.34 9.20
CA VAL A 301 15.70 17.37 9.53
C VAL A 301 14.42 16.75 10.12
N ILE A 302 14.00 15.59 9.62
CA ILE A 302 12.81 14.87 10.15
C ILE A 302 13.07 14.39 11.59
N ASN A 303 14.25 13.83 11.86
CA ASN A 303 14.53 13.22 13.15
C ASN A 303 14.59 14.25 14.30
N ARG A 304 14.94 15.51 13.98
CA ARG A 304 15.03 16.64 14.92
C ARG A 304 13.70 17.33 15.20
N MET A 305 12.65 17.02 14.46
CA MET A 305 11.31 17.52 14.78
C MET A 305 10.86 17.02 16.17
N PRO A 306 10.03 17.81 16.90
CA PRO A 306 9.34 17.30 18.08
C PRO A 306 8.57 16.01 17.74
N ALA A 307 8.59 15.03 18.63
CA ALA A 307 8.09 13.68 18.35
C ALA A 307 6.65 13.65 17.79
N ALA A 308 5.76 14.49 18.32
CA ALA A 308 4.38 14.60 17.83
C ALA A 308 4.29 15.16 16.40
N ALA A 309 5.09 16.18 16.07
CA ALA A 309 5.13 16.77 14.73
C ALA A 309 5.75 15.80 13.71
N ARG A 310 6.84 15.11 14.11
CA ARG A 310 7.47 14.04 13.33
C ARG A 310 6.48 12.93 13.00
N ASP A 311 5.74 12.46 14.01
CA ASP A 311 4.77 11.38 13.84
C ASP A 311 3.58 11.79 12.97
N ALA A 312 3.12 13.04 13.09
CA ALA A 312 2.07 13.58 12.23
C ALA A 312 2.54 13.62 10.77
N LEU A 313 3.74 14.15 10.51
CA LEU A 313 4.32 14.22 9.18
C LEU A 313 4.49 12.82 8.57
N LEU A 314 5.11 11.88 9.29
CA LEU A 314 5.34 10.53 8.76
C LEU A 314 4.02 9.78 8.51
N ARG A 315 2.99 9.99 9.34
CA ARG A 315 1.66 9.43 9.07
C ARG A 315 1.05 9.99 7.79
N GLU A 316 1.11 11.31 7.63
CA GLU A 316 0.61 11.99 6.44
C GLU A 316 1.31 11.50 5.17
N LEU A 317 2.64 11.31 5.20
CA LEU A 317 3.39 10.88 4.02
C LEU A 317 3.18 9.40 3.69
N PHE A 318 3.17 8.52 4.69
CA PHE A 318 3.36 7.07 4.46
C PHE A 318 2.13 6.19 4.74
N THR A 319 1.08 6.67 5.44
CA THR A 319 -0.15 5.86 5.60
C THR A 319 -1.07 6.01 4.39
N ARG A 320 -2.09 5.14 4.31
CA ARG A 320 -3.15 5.19 3.28
C ARG A 320 -4.48 5.69 3.84
N ASP A 321 -4.44 6.49 4.90
CA ASP A 321 -5.64 7.14 5.44
C ASP A 321 -6.20 8.17 4.44
N VAL A 322 -7.45 8.59 4.64
CA VAL A 322 -8.16 9.47 3.71
C VAL A 322 -7.43 10.80 3.48
N SER A 323 -6.55 11.27 4.35
CA SER A 323 -5.77 12.52 4.17
C SER A 323 -4.31 12.31 3.78
N SER A 324 -3.81 11.07 3.71
CA SER A 324 -2.39 10.78 3.54
C SER A 324 -1.97 10.58 2.07
N LEU A 325 -0.67 10.72 1.79
CA LEU A 325 -0.10 10.53 0.45
C LEU A 325 0.10 9.07 0.06
N GLY A 326 0.29 8.16 1.01
CA GLY A 326 0.54 6.75 0.70
C GLY A 326 1.82 6.50 -0.10
N VAL A 327 2.90 7.25 0.19
CA VAL A 327 4.23 7.00 -0.39
C VAL A 327 4.60 5.53 -0.19
N SER A 328 5.01 4.88 -1.28
CA SER A 328 5.14 3.43 -1.36
C SER A 328 6.53 2.94 -1.74
N TYR A 329 7.41 3.87 -2.12
CA TYR A 329 8.76 3.57 -2.54
C TYR A 329 9.69 4.67 -2.04
N LEU A 330 10.81 4.31 -1.42
CA LEU A 330 11.89 5.25 -1.10
C LEU A 330 13.20 4.82 -1.75
N ARG A 331 13.96 5.81 -2.21
CA ARG A 331 15.39 5.66 -2.56
C ARG A 331 16.24 6.12 -1.38
N LEU A 332 17.40 5.50 -1.20
CA LEU A 332 18.34 5.73 -0.09
C LEU A 332 19.77 5.77 -0.62
N SER A 333 20.66 6.37 0.18
CA SER A 333 22.10 6.30 -0.06
C SER A 333 22.80 5.18 0.71
N ILE A 334 23.72 4.51 0.03
CA ILE A 334 24.71 3.62 0.61
C ILE A 334 25.96 4.46 0.90
N GLY A 335 26.02 5.01 2.11
CA GLY A 335 26.97 6.07 2.46
C GLY A 335 26.33 7.45 2.30
N ALA A 336 27.14 8.49 2.16
CA ALA A 336 26.65 9.84 1.90
C ALA A 336 26.09 9.98 0.48
N SER A 337 25.09 10.85 0.35
CA SER A 337 24.75 11.58 -0.88
C SER A 337 25.30 13.01 -0.81
N ASP A 338 25.02 13.82 -1.83
CA ASP A 338 25.31 15.26 -1.80
C ASP A 338 24.39 16.03 -0.85
N LEU A 339 23.28 15.43 -0.43
CA LEU A 339 22.35 15.95 0.58
C LEU A 339 22.56 15.30 1.95
N ASP A 340 23.82 15.08 2.31
CA ASP A 340 24.28 14.72 3.66
C ASP A 340 25.13 15.87 4.22
N ALA A 341 25.31 15.92 5.55
CA ALA A 341 26.10 17.00 6.17
C ALA A 341 27.61 16.93 5.87
N ALA A 342 28.12 15.75 5.50
CA ALA A 342 29.51 15.53 5.13
C ALA A 342 29.62 14.28 4.25
N PRO A 343 30.62 14.18 3.35
CA PRO A 343 30.86 12.96 2.59
C PRO A 343 31.43 11.87 3.50
N PHE A 344 30.90 10.66 3.37
CA PHE A 344 31.42 9.46 4.06
C PHE A 344 31.04 8.19 3.29
N THR A 345 31.76 7.11 3.58
CA THR A 345 31.34 5.74 3.26
C THR A 345 31.25 4.91 4.53
N TYR A 346 30.66 3.72 4.45
CA TYR A 346 30.58 2.81 5.61
C TYR A 346 31.89 2.07 5.88
N ASP A 347 32.95 2.31 5.12
CA ASP A 347 34.26 1.64 5.23
C ASP A 347 35.41 2.63 5.00
N ASP A 348 35.29 3.83 5.58
CA ASP A 348 36.35 4.83 5.53
C ASP A 348 37.50 4.48 6.49
N VAL A 349 38.72 4.47 5.96
CA VAL A 349 39.96 4.28 6.72
C VAL A 349 40.87 5.50 6.61
N PRO A 350 41.87 5.67 7.51
CA PRO A 350 42.85 6.74 7.39
C PRO A 350 43.52 6.77 6.00
N ALA A 351 43.85 7.97 5.53
CA ALA A 351 44.46 8.15 4.22
C ALA A 351 45.74 7.31 4.08
N GLY A 352 45.89 6.62 2.95
CA GLY A 352 47.01 5.72 2.67
C GLY A 352 46.82 4.28 3.17
N GLN A 353 45.76 3.98 3.93
CA GLN A 353 45.41 2.61 4.33
C GLN A 353 44.36 1.98 3.40
N THR A 354 44.26 0.66 3.43
CA THR A 354 43.27 -0.14 2.69
C THR A 354 42.63 -1.17 3.60
N ASP A 355 41.38 -1.54 3.34
CA ASP A 355 40.69 -2.59 4.09
C ASP A 355 40.00 -3.65 3.21
N PRO A 356 40.78 -4.52 2.52
CA PRO A 356 40.22 -5.54 1.64
C PRO A 356 39.26 -6.53 2.32
N ALA A 357 39.35 -6.68 3.64
CA ALA A 357 38.49 -7.56 4.43
C ALA A 357 37.23 -6.86 4.98
N LEU A 358 37.10 -5.54 4.77
CA LEU A 358 36.02 -4.70 5.30
C LEU A 358 35.89 -4.83 6.83
N ALA A 359 37.02 -4.90 7.54
CA ALA A 359 37.06 -5.02 9.00
C ALA A 359 36.56 -3.74 9.70
N ALA A 360 36.71 -2.58 9.08
CA ALA A 360 36.25 -1.28 9.55
C ALA A 360 34.78 -1.00 9.18
N PHE A 361 34.15 -1.86 8.35
CA PHE A 361 32.79 -1.64 7.89
C PHE A 361 31.79 -1.46 9.03
N THR A 362 31.06 -0.35 9.03
CA THR A 362 29.96 -0.09 9.96
C THR A 362 28.90 0.83 9.37
N ILE A 363 27.63 0.60 9.73
CA ILE A 363 26.49 1.47 9.38
C ILE A 363 26.18 2.51 10.47
N ASP A 364 27.10 2.77 11.39
CA ASP A 364 26.87 3.68 12.53
C ASP A 364 26.43 5.08 12.12
N ALA A 365 26.96 5.61 11.01
CA ALA A 365 26.52 6.89 10.47
C ALA A 365 25.00 6.91 10.17
N ALA A 366 24.42 5.80 9.70
CA ALA A 366 22.98 5.70 9.46
C ALA A 366 22.15 5.59 10.75
N ARG A 367 22.75 5.15 11.87
CA ARG A 367 22.05 4.99 13.16
C ARG A 367 21.71 6.30 13.83
N ALA A 368 22.40 7.38 13.47
CA ALA A 368 22.11 8.71 13.99
C ALA A 368 20.72 9.19 13.58
N ASP A 369 20.37 9.07 12.30
CA ASP A 369 19.20 9.73 11.72
C ASP A 369 18.38 8.84 10.78
N LEU A 370 19.02 8.21 9.79
CA LEU A 370 18.34 7.44 8.75
C LEU A 370 17.57 6.23 9.31
N ILE A 371 18.22 5.39 10.10
CA ILE A 371 17.63 4.16 10.65
C ILE A 371 16.47 4.46 11.63
N PRO A 372 16.58 5.41 12.57
CA PRO A 372 15.45 5.80 13.42
C PRO A 372 14.22 6.23 12.62
N VAL A 373 14.39 7.05 11.58
CA VAL A 373 13.30 7.51 10.71
C VAL A 373 12.72 6.34 9.91
N LEU A 374 13.55 5.50 9.29
CA LEU A 374 13.12 4.32 8.54
C LEU A 374 12.32 3.33 9.40
N LYS A 375 12.77 3.05 10.63
CA LYS A 375 12.03 2.19 11.57
C LYS A 375 10.64 2.74 11.86
N ARG A 376 10.50 4.07 11.98
CA ARG A 376 9.20 4.71 12.17
C ARG A 376 8.33 4.61 10.92
N ILE A 377 8.90 4.80 9.74
CA ILE A 377 8.21 4.64 8.45
C ILE A 377 7.72 3.20 8.29
N LEU A 378 8.57 2.19 8.54
CA LEU A 378 8.22 0.77 8.44
C LEU A 378 7.11 0.36 9.43
N ALA A 379 7.06 0.98 10.61
CA ALA A 379 5.95 0.76 11.54
C ALA A 379 4.59 1.28 11.01
N LEU A 380 4.61 2.30 10.15
CA LEU A 380 3.41 2.89 9.53
C LEU A 380 3.06 2.23 8.19
N ASN A 381 4.08 1.87 7.42
CA ASN A 381 3.98 1.23 6.11
C ASN A 381 5.01 0.09 6.00
N PRO A 382 4.69 -1.11 6.53
CA PRO A 382 5.60 -2.25 6.48
C PRO A 382 5.81 -2.82 5.07
N GLY A 383 5.00 -2.40 4.09
CA GLY A 383 5.09 -2.83 2.70
C GLY A 383 5.81 -1.83 1.78
N ILE A 384 6.48 -0.81 2.32
CA ILE A 384 7.25 0.15 1.52
C ILE A 384 8.45 -0.54 0.87
N GLU A 385 8.69 -0.27 -0.41
CA GLU A 385 9.89 -0.75 -1.11
C GLU A 385 11.05 0.23 -0.93
N LEU A 386 12.28 -0.31 -0.86
CA LEU A 386 13.50 0.45 -0.60
C LEU A 386 14.56 0.15 -1.67
N LEU A 387 14.91 1.18 -2.45
CA LEU A 387 16.05 1.18 -3.36
C LEU A 387 17.23 1.85 -2.68
N ALA A 388 18.43 1.28 -2.76
CA ALA A 388 19.64 1.91 -2.26
C ALA A 388 20.73 2.04 -3.34
N THR A 389 21.50 3.11 -3.31
CA THR A 389 22.57 3.35 -4.28
C THR A 389 23.76 4.06 -3.64
N PRO A 390 25.01 3.73 -3.98
CA PRO A 390 26.16 4.51 -3.54
C PRO A 390 26.44 5.69 -4.48
N TRP A 391 26.84 6.83 -3.92
CA TRP A 391 27.42 7.95 -4.67
C TRP A 391 28.91 7.72 -4.97
N THR A 392 29.60 6.96 -4.13
CA THR A 392 31.01 6.62 -4.32
C THR A 392 31.34 5.30 -3.63
N ALA A 393 32.37 4.61 -4.10
CA ALA A 393 33.05 3.58 -3.30
C ALA A 393 33.90 4.23 -2.18
N PRO A 394 34.28 3.47 -1.13
CA PRO A 394 35.29 3.90 -0.15
C PRO A 394 36.55 4.43 -0.85
N ARG A 395 37.12 5.52 -0.31
CA ARG A 395 38.21 6.26 -0.97
C ARG A 395 39.39 5.37 -1.35
N TRP A 396 39.77 4.45 -0.46
CA TRP A 396 40.88 3.52 -0.67
C TRP A 396 40.64 2.53 -1.83
N MET A 397 39.38 2.36 -2.26
CA MET A 397 39.04 1.51 -3.40
C MET A 397 39.24 2.20 -4.77
N LYS A 398 39.39 3.53 -4.78
CA LYS A 398 39.38 4.37 -5.99
C LYS A 398 40.78 4.70 -6.48
N ASP A 399 40.93 4.98 -7.77
CA ASP A 399 42.20 5.39 -8.38
C ASP A 399 42.77 6.69 -7.78
N ASN A 400 41.89 7.63 -7.43
CA ASN A 400 42.25 8.96 -6.94
C ASN A 400 42.22 9.12 -5.40
N GLY A 401 41.74 8.13 -4.64
CA GLY A 401 41.71 8.21 -3.18
C GLY A 401 40.76 9.26 -2.59
N ALA A 402 39.77 9.75 -3.35
CA ALA A 402 38.91 10.88 -2.97
C ALA A 402 37.41 10.56 -3.04
N TYR A 403 36.57 11.36 -2.38
CA TYR A 403 35.11 11.23 -2.44
C TYR A 403 34.52 11.70 -3.78
N VAL A 404 35.18 12.66 -4.44
CA VAL A 404 34.76 13.23 -5.73
C VAL A 404 35.54 12.58 -6.88
N GLY A 405 34.84 12.25 -7.96
CA GLY A 405 35.41 11.74 -9.20
C GLY A 405 36.18 10.43 -9.06
N GLY A 406 37.14 10.18 -9.95
CA GLY A 406 37.90 8.93 -9.98
C GLY A 406 37.06 7.71 -10.35
N SER A 407 37.71 6.56 -10.48
CA SER A 407 37.08 5.29 -10.86
C SER A 407 37.41 4.19 -9.85
N LEU A 408 36.52 3.19 -9.76
CA LEU A 408 36.76 1.99 -8.97
C LEU A 408 37.93 1.19 -9.56
N ARG A 409 38.96 0.89 -8.76
CA ARG A 409 40.07 0.05 -9.22
C ARG A 409 39.58 -1.39 -9.44
N PRO A 410 39.90 -2.05 -10.57
CA PRO A 410 39.53 -3.45 -10.81
C PRO A 410 39.94 -4.41 -9.69
N ALA A 411 41.11 -4.19 -9.09
CA ALA A 411 41.60 -4.98 -7.95
C ALA A 411 40.67 -4.96 -6.73
N ASN A 412 39.79 -3.97 -6.62
CA ASN A 412 38.87 -3.78 -5.50
C ASN A 412 37.43 -4.23 -5.82
N TYR A 413 37.15 -4.79 -7.00
CA TYR A 413 35.79 -5.21 -7.36
C TYR A 413 35.23 -6.27 -6.41
N ALA A 414 36.05 -7.25 -5.99
CA ALA A 414 35.62 -8.26 -5.04
C ALA A 414 35.27 -7.65 -3.67
N ALA A 415 36.12 -6.76 -3.14
CA ALA A 415 35.86 -6.07 -1.88
C ALA A 415 34.63 -5.15 -1.97
N TYR A 416 34.46 -4.43 -3.07
CA TYR A 416 33.30 -3.55 -3.26
C TYR A 416 31.99 -4.32 -3.40
N ALA A 417 31.98 -5.49 -4.05
CA ALA A 417 30.81 -6.37 -4.04
C ALA A 417 30.44 -6.83 -2.62
N GLN A 418 31.44 -7.14 -1.79
CA GLN A 418 31.21 -7.48 -0.38
C GLN A 418 30.73 -6.28 0.45
N TYR A 419 31.10 -5.05 0.09
CA TYR A 419 30.59 -3.82 0.73
C TYR A 419 29.07 -3.71 0.56
N PHE A 420 28.53 -3.99 -0.62
CA PHE A 420 27.08 -4.09 -0.84
C PHE A 420 26.42 -5.19 0.00
N VAL A 421 27.02 -6.39 0.03
CA VAL A 421 26.52 -7.52 0.83
C VAL A 421 26.45 -7.14 2.31
N LYS A 422 27.52 -6.55 2.86
CA LYS A 422 27.57 -6.11 4.26
C LYS A 422 26.54 -5.04 4.56
N TYR A 423 26.34 -4.06 3.67
CA TYR A 423 25.29 -3.05 3.84
C TYR A 423 23.89 -3.67 3.88
N ILE A 424 23.55 -4.53 2.91
CA ILE A 424 22.23 -5.17 2.86
C ILE A 424 21.99 -6.03 4.10
N GLN A 425 22.99 -6.80 4.54
CA GLN A 425 22.90 -7.62 5.75
C GLN A 425 22.78 -6.77 7.02
N ALA A 426 23.53 -5.68 7.13
CA ALA A 426 23.47 -4.79 8.28
C ALA A 426 22.12 -4.06 8.38
N MET A 427 21.58 -3.57 7.26
CA MET A 427 20.22 -3.00 7.22
C MET A 427 19.17 -4.05 7.59
N LYS A 428 19.31 -5.28 7.09
CA LYS A 428 18.41 -6.39 7.45
C LYS A 428 18.47 -6.73 8.94
N ALA A 429 19.64 -6.67 9.56
CA ALA A 429 19.80 -6.87 11.01
C ALA A 429 19.08 -5.77 11.84
N GLU A 430 18.92 -4.57 11.27
CA GLU A 430 18.10 -3.49 11.84
C GLU A 430 16.59 -3.64 11.55
N GLY A 431 16.18 -4.73 10.88
CA GLY A 431 14.79 -4.97 10.47
C GLY A 431 14.39 -4.25 9.17
N ILE A 432 15.35 -3.73 8.42
CA ILE A 432 15.12 -2.95 7.19
C ILE A 432 15.51 -3.79 5.98
N THR A 433 14.54 -4.12 5.12
CA THR A 433 14.80 -4.92 3.92
C THR A 433 15.08 -4.03 2.73
N ILE A 434 16.30 -4.07 2.20
CA ILE A 434 16.66 -3.42 0.94
C ILE A 434 16.20 -4.32 -0.22
N THR A 435 15.17 -3.89 -0.94
CA THR A 435 14.53 -4.68 -2.01
C THR A 435 15.28 -4.59 -3.33
N ALA A 436 15.92 -3.45 -3.59
CA ALA A 436 16.72 -3.23 -4.79
C ALA A 436 17.94 -2.36 -4.50
N ILE A 437 18.96 -2.47 -5.34
CA ILE A 437 20.10 -1.56 -5.39
C ILE A 437 20.35 -1.08 -6.83
N THR A 438 20.95 0.10 -6.97
CA THR A 438 21.72 0.42 -8.18
C THR A 438 23.21 0.33 -7.90
N VAL A 439 24.02 0.14 -8.94
CA VAL A 439 25.47 -0.09 -8.79
C VAL A 439 26.22 1.20 -8.43
N GLN A 440 25.78 2.33 -8.94
CA GLN A 440 26.41 3.63 -8.77
C GLN A 440 25.38 4.69 -9.14
N ASN A 441 25.22 5.72 -8.32
CA ASN A 441 24.47 6.91 -8.68
C ASN A 441 25.20 7.67 -9.80
N GLU A 442 24.52 8.01 -10.88
CA GLU A 442 25.02 8.84 -11.97
C GLU A 442 26.45 8.48 -12.42
N PRO A 443 26.71 7.24 -12.87
CA PRO A 443 28.05 6.74 -13.16
C PRO A 443 28.84 7.52 -14.22
N LEU A 444 28.21 8.46 -14.95
CA LEU A 444 28.89 9.33 -15.93
C LEU A 444 29.08 10.77 -15.42
N HIS A 445 28.76 11.06 -14.15
CA HIS A 445 28.85 12.38 -13.55
C HIS A 445 29.85 12.40 -12.36
N PRO A 446 31.17 12.48 -12.63
CA PRO A 446 32.22 12.46 -11.60
C PRO A 446 32.42 13.79 -10.85
N GLY A 447 31.44 14.71 -10.91
CA GLY A 447 31.58 16.08 -10.39
C GLY A 447 30.95 16.31 -9.01
N ASN A 448 30.00 15.47 -8.58
CA ASN A 448 29.27 15.68 -7.33
C ASN A 448 30.10 15.21 -6.10
N ASN A 449 29.69 15.61 -4.89
CA ASN A 449 30.34 15.23 -3.65
C ASN A 449 29.37 14.44 -2.74
N PRO A 450 29.38 13.10 -2.77
CA PRO A 450 30.36 12.22 -3.43
C PRO A 450 30.02 11.89 -4.89
N SER A 451 31.00 11.35 -5.63
CA SER A 451 30.80 10.80 -6.98
C SER A 451 31.87 9.77 -7.35
N MET A 452 31.57 8.90 -8.33
CA MET A 452 32.52 7.97 -8.92
C MET A 452 32.13 7.65 -10.37
N LEU A 453 33.11 7.73 -11.28
CA LEU A 453 32.96 7.32 -12.67
C LEU A 453 32.91 5.79 -12.76
N MET A 454 31.96 5.27 -13.52
CA MET A 454 31.91 3.86 -13.89
C MET A 454 31.33 3.69 -15.30
N THR A 455 32.16 3.30 -16.26
CA THR A 455 31.70 3.03 -17.63
C THR A 455 30.77 1.82 -17.72
N ALA A 456 30.00 1.71 -18.81
CA ALA A 456 29.10 0.57 -19.04
C ALA A 456 29.84 -0.77 -18.98
N ALA A 457 30.99 -0.88 -19.67
CA ALA A 457 31.84 -2.07 -19.63
C ALA A 457 32.34 -2.44 -18.21
N GLN A 458 32.72 -1.44 -17.40
CA GLN A 458 33.10 -1.67 -16.00
C GLN A 458 31.92 -2.14 -15.17
N GLN A 459 30.74 -1.53 -15.33
CA GLN A 459 29.53 -1.91 -14.62
C GLN A 459 29.06 -3.32 -15.01
N ALA A 460 29.11 -3.68 -16.30
CA ALA A 460 28.82 -5.04 -16.78
C ALA A 460 29.75 -6.07 -16.14
N THR A 461 31.06 -5.81 -16.16
CA THR A 461 32.08 -6.69 -15.55
C THR A 461 31.85 -6.82 -14.04
N PHE A 462 31.60 -5.71 -13.34
CA PHE A 462 31.33 -5.71 -11.91
C PHE A 462 30.08 -6.52 -11.55
N ILE A 463 28.99 -6.35 -12.31
CA ILE A 463 27.75 -7.11 -12.10
C ILE A 463 27.99 -8.61 -12.34
N ARG A 464 28.56 -8.96 -13.50
CA ARG A 464 28.74 -10.34 -13.97
C ARG A 464 29.66 -11.14 -13.05
N ASP A 465 30.83 -10.58 -12.74
CA ASP A 465 31.94 -11.33 -12.15
C ASP A 465 32.01 -11.17 -10.62
N HIS A 466 31.37 -10.14 -10.06
CA HIS A 466 31.53 -9.81 -8.63
C HIS A 466 30.20 -9.61 -7.90
N LEU A 467 29.43 -8.56 -8.20
CA LEU A 467 28.24 -8.19 -7.42
C LEU A 467 27.14 -9.25 -7.49
N GLY A 468 26.77 -9.69 -8.68
CA GLY A 468 25.75 -10.73 -8.88
C GLY A 468 26.09 -12.03 -8.16
N PRO A 469 27.30 -12.62 -8.38
CA PRO A 469 27.76 -13.78 -7.64
C PRO A 469 27.82 -13.58 -6.13
N ALA A 470 28.25 -12.42 -5.64
CA ALA A 470 28.34 -12.12 -4.21
C ALA A 470 26.96 -12.09 -3.53
N LEU A 471 25.96 -11.43 -4.14
CA LEU A 471 24.59 -11.42 -3.62
C LEU A 471 23.99 -12.84 -3.61
N LYS A 472 24.21 -13.61 -4.68
CA LYS A 472 23.75 -15.00 -4.78
C LYS A 472 24.39 -15.88 -3.71
N ALA A 473 25.70 -15.79 -3.52
CA ALA A 473 26.43 -16.55 -2.51
C ALA A 473 25.97 -16.19 -1.08
N ALA A 474 25.62 -14.93 -0.84
CA ALA A 474 25.07 -14.46 0.43
C ALA A 474 23.58 -14.81 0.62
N GLY A 475 22.91 -15.43 -0.36
CA GLY A 475 21.48 -15.76 -0.31
C GLY A 475 20.56 -14.52 -0.29
N LEU A 476 21.01 -13.40 -0.85
CA LEU A 476 20.28 -12.14 -0.89
C LEU A 476 19.44 -12.06 -2.16
N GLY A 477 18.12 -11.92 -2.00
CA GLY A 477 17.17 -11.71 -3.11
C GLY A 477 17.06 -10.26 -3.58
N THR A 478 17.98 -9.38 -3.17
CA THR A 478 18.00 -7.97 -3.53
C THR A 478 18.24 -7.82 -5.04
N LYS A 479 17.38 -7.05 -5.70
CA LYS A 479 17.46 -6.83 -7.15
C LYS A 479 18.56 -5.84 -7.52
N ILE A 480 19.16 -6.01 -8.69
CA ILE A 480 20.11 -5.05 -9.26
C ILE A 480 19.41 -4.28 -10.38
N PHE A 481 19.39 -2.95 -10.27
CA PHE A 481 19.10 -2.04 -11.37
C PHE A 481 20.42 -1.45 -11.87
N LEU A 482 20.65 -1.51 -13.18
CA LEU A 482 21.84 -0.92 -13.80
C LEU A 482 21.60 0.55 -14.15
N TYR A 483 22.67 1.22 -14.57
CA TYR A 483 22.71 2.61 -15.03
C TYR A 483 22.46 3.69 -13.99
N ASP A 484 21.20 4.04 -13.67
CA ASP A 484 20.84 5.07 -12.67
C ASP A 484 21.36 6.48 -13.02
N HIS A 485 21.13 6.88 -14.28
CA HIS A 485 21.52 8.20 -14.81
C HIS A 485 20.60 8.63 -15.96
N ASN A 486 20.97 9.69 -16.69
CA ASN A 486 20.09 10.45 -17.57
C ASN A 486 19.60 9.69 -18.82
N ALA A 487 18.45 10.10 -19.33
CA ALA A 487 17.84 9.49 -20.52
C ALA A 487 18.56 9.83 -21.84
N ASP A 488 19.64 10.62 -21.82
CA ASP A 488 20.44 11.01 -22.98
C ASP A 488 21.49 9.98 -23.40
N HIS A 489 21.81 9.00 -22.56
CA HIS A 489 22.72 7.90 -22.89
C HIS A 489 22.04 6.51 -22.82
N PRO A 490 20.99 6.24 -23.63
CA PRO A 490 20.33 4.95 -23.66
C PRO A 490 21.24 3.79 -24.12
N GLU A 491 22.37 4.08 -24.77
CA GLU A 491 23.38 3.09 -25.14
C GLU A 491 24.05 2.42 -23.93
N TYR A 492 24.20 3.12 -22.80
CA TYR A 492 24.84 2.58 -21.60
C TYR A 492 24.10 1.32 -21.07
N PRO A 493 22.78 1.39 -20.76
CA PRO A 493 22.05 0.22 -20.32
C PRO A 493 21.96 -0.86 -21.41
N LEU A 494 21.89 -0.48 -22.69
CA LEU A 494 21.85 -1.43 -23.81
C LEU A 494 23.14 -2.25 -23.93
N GLU A 495 24.30 -1.62 -23.72
CA GLU A 495 25.59 -2.31 -23.74
C GLU A 495 25.64 -3.40 -22.66
N ILE A 496 25.27 -3.07 -21.42
CA ILE A 496 25.27 -4.04 -20.32
C ILE A 496 24.24 -5.16 -20.55
N LEU A 497 23.04 -4.81 -21.04
CA LEU A 497 21.97 -5.79 -21.30
C LEU A 497 22.30 -6.72 -22.49
N SER A 498 23.27 -6.37 -23.33
CA SER A 498 23.79 -7.24 -24.39
C SER A 498 24.73 -8.33 -23.86
N ASP A 499 25.35 -8.12 -22.69
CA ASP A 499 26.11 -9.17 -22.00
C ASP A 499 25.16 -10.10 -21.25
N SER A 500 24.89 -11.28 -21.83
CA SER A 500 23.97 -12.27 -21.26
C SER A 500 24.33 -12.73 -19.83
N ALA A 501 25.61 -12.73 -19.47
CA ALA A 501 26.06 -13.15 -18.15
C ALA A 501 25.82 -12.04 -17.11
N ALA A 502 26.08 -10.77 -17.46
CA ALA A 502 25.65 -9.64 -16.62
C ALA A 502 24.12 -9.58 -16.50
N LYS A 503 23.41 -9.70 -17.63
CA LYS A 503 21.94 -9.64 -17.74
C LYS A 503 21.23 -10.67 -16.86
N THR A 504 21.89 -11.78 -16.50
CA THR A 504 21.34 -12.82 -15.61
C THR A 504 21.09 -12.32 -14.19
N PHE A 505 21.83 -11.30 -13.74
CA PHE A 505 21.69 -10.74 -12.39
C PHE A 505 20.86 -9.44 -12.34
N VAL A 506 20.52 -8.88 -13.50
CA VAL A 506 19.87 -7.57 -13.63
C VAL A 506 18.36 -7.74 -13.75
N ASP A 507 17.60 -7.02 -12.92
CA ASP A 507 16.13 -6.95 -13.01
C ASP A 507 15.69 -5.88 -14.04
N GLY A 508 16.44 -4.77 -14.15
CA GLY A 508 16.09 -3.67 -15.03
C GLY A 508 17.11 -2.52 -15.05
N SER A 509 16.75 -1.43 -15.72
CA SER A 509 17.54 -0.20 -15.81
C SER A 509 16.86 0.95 -15.08
N ALA A 510 17.65 1.71 -14.32
CA ALA A 510 17.22 2.93 -13.64
C ALA A 510 17.58 4.17 -14.47
N PHE A 511 16.76 5.21 -14.40
CA PHE A 511 16.90 6.45 -15.17
C PHE A 511 16.56 7.70 -14.37
N HIS A 512 17.28 8.77 -14.68
CA HIS A 512 17.04 10.16 -14.28
C HIS A 512 16.60 10.97 -15.51
N LEU A 513 16.15 12.22 -15.32
CA LEU A 513 15.75 13.12 -16.42
C LEU A 513 16.37 14.51 -16.32
N TYR A 514 17.64 14.62 -15.93
CA TYR A 514 18.39 15.87 -16.04
C TYR A 514 18.87 16.13 -17.48
N GLY A 515 19.00 15.05 -18.27
CA GLY A 515 19.35 15.08 -19.68
C GLY A 515 18.52 14.07 -20.49
N GLY A 516 18.25 14.41 -21.75
CA GLY A 516 17.58 13.55 -22.72
C GLY A 516 16.04 13.53 -22.64
N PRO A 517 15.37 12.94 -23.63
CA PRO A 517 13.91 12.80 -23.67
C PRO A 517 13.44 11.54 -22.92
N ILE A 518 12.28 11.61 -22.27
CA ILE A 518 11.71 10.48 -21.53
C ILE A 518 11.41 9.26 -22.42
N GLU A 519 11.22 9.47 -23.71
CA GLU A 519 11.00 8.44 -24.73
C GLU A 519 12.20 7.51 -24.92
N ALA A 520 13.40 7.91 -24.49
CA ALA A 520 14.59 7.05 -24.55
C ALA A 520 14.41 5.75 -23.74
N LEU A 521 13.61 5.78 -22.66
CA LEU A 521 13.25 4.58 -21.90
C LEU A 521 12.55 3.54 -22.81
N THR A 522 11.62 3.96 -23.66
CA THR A 522 10.94 3.06 -24.60
C THR A 522 11.93 2.42 -25.58
N THR A 523 12.96 3.14 -26.01
CA THR A 523 14.02 2.57 -26.87
C THR A 523 14.74 1.41 -26.19
N VAL A 524 14.96 1.50 -24.88
CA VAL A 524 15.58 0.42 -24.08
C VAL A 524 14.59 -0.73 -23.86
N HIS A 525 13.34 -0.42 -23.56
CA HIS A 525 12.29 -1.44 -23.43
C HIS A 525 12.10 -2.24 -24.73
N ASP A 526 12.01 -1.60 -25.89
CA ASP A 526 11.73 -2.29 -27.15
C ASP A 526 12.86 -3.26 -27.54
N LYS A 527 14.11 -2.95 -27.15
CA LYS A 527 15.26 -3.84 -27.34
C LYS A 527 15.37 -4.94 -26.27
N HIS A 528 14.90 -4.67 -25.06
CA HIS A 528 14.92 -5.61 -23.94
C HIS A 528 13.58 -5.64 -23.19
N PRO A 529 12.50 -6.14 -23.82
CA PRO A 529 11.17 -6.15 -23.20
C PRO A 529 11.08 -7.14 -22.03
N ASP A 530 12.07 -8.02 -21.92
CA ASP A 530 12.27 -8.95 -20.82
C ASP A 530 12.89 -8.31 -19.56
N ARG A 531 13.12 -6.99 -19.57
CA ARG A 531 13.66 -6.24 -18.43
C ARG A 531 12.77 -5.05 -18.07
N ASN A 532 12.84 -4.69 -16.79
CA ASN A 532 12.05 -3.60 -16.24
C ASN A 532 12.77 -2.26 -16.40
N LEU A 533 11.99 -1.16 -16.37
CA LEU A 533 12.53 0.20 -16.30
C LEU A 533 12.04 0.89 -15.03
N TYR A 534 12.90 1.75 -14.48
CA TYR A 534 12.67 2.45 -13.22
C TYR A 534 13.08 3.91 -13.35
N PHE A 535 12.21 4.84 -12.99
CA PHE A 535 12.53 6.24 -12.87
C PHE A 535 12.86 6.53 -11.40
N THR A 536 14.09 6.96 -11.14
CA THR A 536 14.67 6.91 -9.80
C THR A 536 15.08 8.28 -9.25
N GLU A 537 15.16 9.31 -10.10
CA GLU A 537 15.52 10.65 -9.64
C GLU A 537 15.14 11.78 -10.61
N GLN A 538 14.57 12.85 -10.04
CA GLN A 538 14.51 14.20 -10.57
C GLN A 538 14.31 15.16 -9.39
N TYR A 539 14.92 16.36 -9.39
CA TYR A 539 14.67 17.36 -8.34
C TYR A 539 13.80 18.52 -8.82
N THR A 540 13.11 19.17 -7.88
CA THR A 540 12.47 20.47 -8.09
C THR A 540 13.32 21.56 -7.45
N ALA A 541 13.53 22.69 -8.13
CA ALA A 541 14.44 23.72 -7.66
C ALA A 541 13.77 24.71 -6.68
N SER A 542 14.51 25.21 -5.68
CA SER A 542 14.02 26.20 -4.72
C SER A 542 13.75 27.57 -5.33
N ASN A 543 14.42 27.88 -6.44
CA ASN A 543 14.19 29.05 -7.29
C ASN A 543 13.26 28.75 -8.48
N GLY A 544 12.61 27.57 -8.49
CA GLY A 544 11.67 27.15 -9.52
C GLY A 544 10.32 27.88 -9.44
N ASN A 545 9.48 27.64 -10.46
CA ASN A 545 8.12 28.17 -10.51
C ASN A 545 7.12 27.03 -10.31
N PHE A 546 6.30 27.11 -9.26
CA PHE A 546 5.35 26.05 -8.93
C PHE A 546 4.50 25.57 -10.12
N ALA A 547 3.95 26.50 -10.93
CA ALA A 547 3.11 26.13 -12.07
C ALA A 547 3.91 25.45 -13.18
N GLY A 548 5.11 25.98 -13.48
CA GLY A 548 6.03 25.41 -14.46
C GLY A 548 6.51 24.02 -14.05
N ASP A 549 6.99 23.88 -12.81
CA ASP A 549 7.51 22.63 -12.26
C ASP A 549 6.41 21.57 -12.18
N LEU A 550 5.22 21.92 -11.68
CA LEU A 550 4.06 21.02 -11.66
C LEU A 550 3.74 20.51 -13.07
N ARG A 551 3.65 21.42 -14.05
CA ARG A 551 3.32 21.08 -15.43
C ARG A 551 4.38 20.18 -16.06
N TRP A 552 5.66 20.52 -15.91
CA TRP A 552 6.76 19.75 -16.51
C TRP A 552 6.89 18.37 -15.88
N HIS A 553 6.90 18.27 -14.56
CA HIS A 553 7.06 17.00 -13.86
C HIS A 553 5.83 16.10 -14.05
N VAL A 554 4.61 16.66 -14.07
CA VAL A 554 3.43 15.85 -14.35
C VAL A 554 3.49 15.30 -15.78
N LYS A 555 3.86 16.13 -16.77
CA LYS A 555 3.96 15.71 -18.17
C LYS A 555 5.00 14.61 -18.36
N ASN A 556 6.22 14.84 -17.88
CA ASN A 556 7.36 13.97 -18.19
C ASN A 556 7.49 12.80 -17.22
N LEU A 557 7.11 12.96 -15.95
CA LEU A 557 7.35 11.94 -14.92
C LEU A 557 6.07 11.23 -14.51
N VAL A 558 5.03 11.97 -14.08
CA VAL A 558 3.77 11.34 -13.65
C VAL A 558 3.10 10.61 -14.81
N VAL A 559 3.07 11.24 -15.98
CA VAL A 559 2.53 10.68 -17.21
C VAL A 559 3.63 10.00 -18.03
N GLY A 560 4.69 10.73 -18.37
CA GLY A 560 5.71 10.28 -19.31
C GLY A 560 6.44 9.03 -18.87
N ALA A 561 6.94 8.94 -17.63
CA ALA A 561 7.73 7.79 -17.21
C ALA A 561 6.91 6.48 -17.22
N PRO A 562 5.69 6.39 -16.65
CA PRO A 562 4.86 5.19 -16.80
C PRO A 562 4.43 4.91 -18.25
N ARG A 563 4.22 5.94 -19.08
CA ARG A 563 3.93 5.72 -20.51
C ARG A 563 5.13 5.19 -21.29
N ASN A 564 6.34 5.39 -20.78
CA ASN A 564 7.60 4.84 -21.27
C ASN A 564 8.11 3.71 -20.36
N TRP A 565 7.19 2.82 -19.94
CA TRP A 565 7.45 1.55 -19.26
C TRP A 565 8.07 1.61 -17.85
N SER A 566 8.32 2.80 -17.29
CA SER A 566 8.81 2.89 -15.93
C SER A 566 7.81 2.31 -14.92
N ARG A 567 8.31 1.56 -13.95
CA ARG A 567 7.54 0.97 -12.84
C ARG A 567 7.56 1.84 -11.59
N THR A 568 8.41 2.85 -11.55
CA THR A 568 8.53 3.81 -10.44
C THR A 568 8.49 5.25 -10.95
N VAL A 569 8.16 6.19 -10.06
CA VAL A 569 8.44 7.62 -10.24
C VAL A 569 8.90 8.14 -8.89
N LEU A 570 10.18 8.48 -8.79
CA LEU A 570 10.79 9.03 -7.59
C LEU A 570 11.29 10.45 -7.86
N GLU A 571 10.82 11.40 -7.06
CA GLU A 571 11.44 12.72 -6.96
C GLU A 571 12.66 12.63 -6.02
N TRP A 572 13.54 13.62 -6.05
CA TRP A 572 14.82 13.56 -5.36
C TRP A 572 14.65 13.72 -3.84
N ASN A 573 14.73 14.94 -3.31
CA ASN A 573 14.80 15.12 -1.86
C ASN A 573 13.40 15.04 -1.19
N LEU A 574 13.26 14.24 -0.13
CA LEU A 574 12.01 14.18 0.63
C LEU A 574 11.81 15.43 1.50
N ALA A 575 12.82 15.84 2.24
CA ALA A 575 12.75 16.93 3.20
C ALA A 575 14.06 17.74 3.27
N ASN A 576 13.94 19.04 3.47
CA ASN A 576 15.05 19.93 3.82
C ASN A 576 14.62 20.96 4.86
N ASP A 577 15.59 21.70 5.41
CA ASP A 577 15.31 22.90 6.21
C ASP A 577 15.03 24.13 5.33
N GLU A 578 14.71 25.26 5.94
CA GLU A 578 14.45 26.54 5.25
C GLU A 578 15.65 27.10 4.48
N ARG A 579 16.84 26.51 4.63
CA ARG A 579 18.08 26.84 3.91
C ARG A 579 18.45 25.78 2.87
N PHE A 580 17.55 24.83 2.62
CA PHE A 580 17.72 23.70 1.71
C PHE A 580 18.84 22.74 2.11
N GLY A 581 19.21 22.71 3.40
CA GLY A 581 20.24 21.86 3.96
C GLY A 581 19.72 20.64 4.72
N PRO A 582 20.65 19.84 5.27
CA PRO A 582 22.10 19.92 5.05
C PRO A 582 22.52 19.36 3.68
N HIS A 583 23.67 19.80 3.18
CA HIS A 583 24.31 19.31 1.96
C HIS A 583 25.84 19.32 2.12
N THR A 584 26.54 18.55 1.32
CA THR A 584 28.01 18.52 1.31
C THR A 584 28.58 19.77 0.62
N ASP A 585 29.87 20.00 0.76
CA ASP A 585 30.57 21.03 -0.02
C ASP A 585 30.48 20.69 -1.52
N GLY A 586 29.91 21.61 -2.30
CA GLY A 586 29.65 21.42 -3.73
C GLY A 586 28.38 20.63 -4.06
N GLY A 587 27.64 20.15 -3.06
CA GLY A 587 26.34 19.50 -3.23
C GLY A 587 25.23 20.47 -3.62
N CYS A 588 24.03 19.93 -3.89
CA CYS A 588 22.93 20.72 -4.43
C CYS A 588 22.36 21.74 -3.42
N THR A 589 22.61 23.03 -3.65
CA THR A 589 22.14 24.14 -2.80
C THR A 589 20.73 24.65 -3.15
N THR A 590 20.16 24.16 -4.24
CA THR A 590 18.82 24.57 -4.72
C THR A 590 17.83 23.40 -4.73
N CYS A 591 18.22 22.21 -4.27
CA CYS A 591 17.34 21.04 -4.28
C CYS A 591 16.23 21.20 -3.22
N LEU A 592 15.02 21.47 -3.71
CA LEU A 592 13.84 21.64 -2.85
C LEU A 592 13.30 20.27 -2.46
N GLY A 593 13.14 20.05 -1.15
CA GLY A 593 12.46 18.86 -0.64
C GLY A 593 10.98 18.86 -1.00
N ALA A 594 10.36 17.69 -1.04
CA ALA A 594 8.89 17.59 -1.10
C ALA A 594 8.22 18.35 0.05
N VAL A 595 8.87 18.36 1.22
CA VAL A 595 8.53 19.25 2.32
C VAL A 595 9.74 20.07 2.77
N THR A 596 9.49 21.29 3.24
CA THR A 596 10.47 22.11 3.97
C THR A 596 10.04 22.18 5.43
N ILE A 597 10.97 21.90 6.34
CA ILE A 597 10.75 21.85 7.79
C ILE A 597 11.50 23.02 8.41
N ASP A 598 10.76 23.97 8.97
CA ASP A 598 11.37 25.11 9.66
C ASP A 598 12.13 24.64 10.91
N SER A 599 13.42 24.95 10.97
CA SER A 599 14.33 24.45 12.00
C SER A 599 13.99 24.95 13.42
N SER A 600 13.26 26.06 13.53
CA SER A 600 12.91 26.70 14.82
C SER A 600 11.54 26.28 15.37
N SER A 601 10.55 26.16 14.49
CA SER A 601 9.14 25.95 14.84
C SER A 601 8.64 24.55 14.51
N ALA A 602 9.41 23.78 13.72
CA ALA A 602 8.99 22.52 13.10
C ALA A 602 7.74 22.65 12.21
N ALA A 603 7.43 23.86 11.74
CA ALA A 603 6.38 24.09 10.77
C ALA A 603 6.75 23.42 9.43
N VAL A 604 5.78 22.73 8.82
CA VAL A 604 5.99 21.97 7.58
C VAL A 604 5.32 22.68 6.40
N THR A 605 6.13 23.12 5.45
CA THR A 605 5.68 23.62 4.14
C THR A 605 5.69 22.49 3.12
N ARG A 606 4.62 22.35 2.34
CA ARG A 606 4.51 21.34 1.26
C ARG A 606 4.84 22.00 -0.06
N ASN A 607 5.87 21.49 -0.72
CA ASN A 607 6.38 22.05 -1.98
C ASN A 607 5.78 21.33 -3.19
N VAL A 608 6.15 21.75 -4.40
CA VAL A 608 5.54 21.23 -5.64
C VAL A 608 5.70 19.71 -5.79
N ALA A 609 6.85 19.14 -5.41
CA ALA A 609 7.10 17.70 -5.44
C ALA A 609 6.12 16.88 -4.58
N TYR A 610 5.63 17.45 -3.45
CA TYR A 610 4.58 16.82 -2.63
C TYR A 610 3.31 16.54 -3.45
N TYR A 611 2.90 17.53 -4.25
CA TYR A 611 1.68 17.45 -5.05
C TYR A 611 1.88 16.61 -6.31
N ILE A 612 3.05 16.70 -6.96
CA ILE A 612 3.42 15.90 -8.13
C ILE A 612 3.29 14.41 -7.81
N VAL A 613 4.00 13.93 -6.78
CA VAL A 613 3.95 12.51 -6.37
C VAL A 613 2.59 12.15 -5.81
N GLY A 614 1.90 13.08 -5.13
CA GLY A 614 0.57 12.84 -4.58
C GLY A 614 -0.53 12.54 -5.60
N HIS A 615 -0.36 12.97 -6.86
CA HIS A 615 -1.25 12.56 -7.95
C HIS A 615 -1.11 11.08 -8.34
N LEU A 616 -0.03 10.40 -7.89
CA LEU A 616 0.19 8.96 -8.06
C LEU A 616 0.06 8.18 -6.74
N SER A 617 0.94 8.44 -5.76
CA SER A 617 1.14 7.60 -4.58
C SER A 617 -0.15 7.33 -3.79
N ARG A 618 -1.02 8.34 -3.76
CA ARG A 618 -2.28 8.34 -3.02
C ARG A 618 -3.36 7.46 -3.66
N PHE A 619 -3.30 7.30 -4.97
CA PHE A 619 -4.38 6.68 -5.74
C PHE A 619 -3.98 5.35 -6.37
N VAL A 620 -2.70 5.21 -6.73
CA VAL A 620 -2.11 4.07 -7.42
C VAL A 620 -1.30 3.23 -6.41
N ASP A 621 -1.93 2.17 -5.91
CA ASP A 621 -1.31 1.25 -4.96
C ASP A 621 -0.19 0.41 -5.64
N PRO A 622 0.87 -0.02 -4.92
CA PRO A 622 1.79 -1.04 -5.43
C PRO A 622 1.05 -2.26 -5.98
N GLY A 623 1.50 -2.77 -7.12
CA GLY A 623 0.81 -3.84 -7.84
C GLY A 623 -0.32 -3.34 -8.77
N SER A 624 -0.56 -2.04 -8.85
CA SER A 624 -1.43 -1.48 -9.90
C SER A 624 -0.85 -1.76 -11.27
N VAL A 625 -1.70 -2.00 -12.26
CA VAL A 625 -1.29 -2.25 -13.64
C VAL A 625 -1.60 -1.02 -14.48
N ARG A 626 -0.63 -0.50 -15.24
CA ARG A 626 -0.91 0.55 -16.22
C ARG A 626 -1.84 -0.01 -17.30
N VAL A 627 -2.87 0.74 -17.65
CA VAL A 627 -3.83 0.36 -18.70
C VAL A 627 -3.89 1.43 -19.79
N ALA A 628 -4.49 1.11 -20.94
CA ALA A 628 -4.54 2.04 -22.06
C ALA A 628 -5.42 3.26 -21.73
N SER A 629 -4.93 4.43 -22.13
CA SER A 629 -5.68 5.68 -22.15
C SER A 629 -5.27 6.51 -23.37
N THR A 630 -6.27 6.87 -24.18
CA THR A 630 -6.07 7.48 -25.50
C THR A 630 -6.95 8.71 -25.63
N LEU A 631 -6.36 9.81 -26.10
CA LEU A 631 -7.09 11.03 -26.45
C LEU A 631 -7.60 10.93 -27.89
N GLU A 632 -8.91 11.06 -28.09
CA GLU A 632 -9.61 10.99 -29.37
C GLU A 632 -10.36 12.30 -29.63
N GLY A 633 -10.46 12.73 -30.91
CA GLY A 633 -11.29 13.88 -31.30
C GLY A 633 -10.78 15.27 -30.86
N GLY A 634 -9.50 15.39 -30.47
CA GLY A 634 -8.86 16.67 -30.15
C GLY A 634 -8.45 17.48 -31.39
N SER A 635 -8.32 18.80 -31.22
CA SER A 635 -7.71 19.68 -32.24
C SER A 635 -6.19 19.71 -32.07
N LYS A 636 -5.47 20.38 -32.99
CA LYS A 636 -4.02 20.64 -32.85
C LYS A 636 -3.66 21.44 -31.58
N THR A 637 -4.63 22.13 -30.98
CA THR A 637 -4.43 22.90 -29.74
C THR A 637 -4.84 22.13 -28.48
N THR A 638 -5.42 20.94 -28.62
CA THR A 638 -5.75 20.07 -27.49
C THR A 638 -4.49 19.33 -27.02
N SER A 639 -4.00 19.67 -25.83
CA SER A 639 -2.89 18.98 -25.18
C SER A 639 -3.30 18.49 -23.80
N LEU A 640 -3.62 17.19 -23.71
CA LEU A 640 -4.06 16.53 -22.48
C LEU A 640 -3.21 15.28 -22.19
N PRO A 641 -1.91 15.41 -21.82
CA PRO A 641 -1.11 14.28 -21.38
C PRO A 641 -1.82 13.52 -20.26
N ASN A 642 -1.93 12.19 -20.42
CA ASN A 642 -2.71 11.37 -19.51
C ASN A 642 -2.16 9.95 -19.35
N VAL A 643 -2.42 9.34 -18.20
CA VAL A 643 -2.08 7.95 -17.91
C VAL A 643 -3.15 7.31 -17.03
N ALA A 644 -3.48 6.05 -17.31
CA ALA A 644 -4.46 5.30 -16.55
C ALA A 644 -3.88 4.03 -15.91
N PHE A 645 -4.45 3.64 -14.77
CA PHE A 645 -4.07 2.48 -13.99
C PHE A 645 -5.31 1.72 -13.52
N ARG A 646 -5.19 0.40 -13.42
CA ARG A 646 -6.12 -0.45 -12.66
C ARG A 646 -5.45 -0.88 -11.37
N THR A 647 -6.01 -0.44 -10.25
CA THR A 647 -5.49 -0.79 -8.92
C THR A 647 -5.74 -2.27 -8.60
N PRO A 648 -5.00 -2.87 -7.66
CA PRO A 648 -5.30 -4.22 -7.17
C PRO A 648 -6.73 -4.34 -6.63
N ALA A 649 -7.29 -3.24 -6.12
CA ALA A 649 -8.66 -3.17 -5.61
C ALA A 649 -9.74 -3.12 -6.73
N GLY A 650 -9.34 -3.11 -8.00
CA GLY A 650 -10.24 -3.04 -9.15
C GLY A 650 -10.74 -1.64 -9.51
N ARG A 651 -10.31 -0.60 -8.77
CA ARG A 651 -10.57 0.80 -9.13
C ARG A 651 -9.72 1.21 -10.33
N TYR A 652 -10.26 2.08 -11.16
CA TYR A 652 -9.49 2.77 -12.19
C TYR A 652 -9.04 4.14 -11.68
N VAL A 653 -7.84 4.52 -12.08
CA VAL A 653 -7.25 5.83 -11.78
C VAL A 653 -6.79 6.42 -13.10
N LEU A 654 -7.22 7.64 -13.42
CA LEU A 654 -6.75 8.41 -14.57
C LEU A 654 -6.13 9.70 -14.06
N VAL A 655 -4.90 10.01 -14.48
CA VAL A 655 -4.28 11.33 -14.26
C VAL A 655 -4.28 12.08 -15.58
N VAL A 656 -4.71 13.34 -15.57
CA VAL A 656 -4.76 14.22 -16.75
C VAL A 656 -4.15 15.57 -16.41
N LEU A 657 -3.21 16.02 -17.24
CA LEU A 657 -2.67 17.38 -17.22
C LEU A 657 -3.30 18.19 -18.36
N ASN A 658 -3.72 19.42 -18.09
CA ASN A 658 -3.89 20.42 -19.14
C ASN A 658 -2.55 21.10 -19.41
N ASP A 659 -1.84 20.63 -20.44
CA ASP A 659 -0.55 21.19 -20.88
C ASP A 659 -0.73 22.37 -21.87
N GLY A 660 -1.96 22.88 -22.02
CA GLY A 660 -2.28 24.07 -22.79
C GLY A 660 -2.26 25.35 -21.97
N ASN A 661 -2.41 26.49 -22.66
CA ASN A 661 -2.42 27.83 -22.06
C ASN A 661 -3.85 28.37 -21.83
N THR A 662 -4.88 27.59 -22.14
CA THR A 662 -6.29 27.92 -21.93
C THR A 662 -7.02 26.76 -21.27
N THR A 663 -8.21 27.03 -20.72
CA THR A 663 -9.09 25.98 -20.21
C THR A 663 -9.42 24.97 -21.32
N GLN A 664 -9.25 23.68 -21.02
CA GLN A 664 -9.62 22.59 -21.93
C GLN A 664 -10.79 21.80 -21.36
N THR A 665 -11.87 21.72 -22.13
CA THR A 665 -13.03 20.87 -21.86
C THR A 665 -12.91 19.56 -22.63
N PHE A 666 -13.09 18.44 -21.94
CA PHE A 666 -12.96 17.10 -22.50
C PHE A 666 -13.88 16.11 -21.79
N ASN A 667 -14.00 14.90 -22.34
CA ASN A 667 -14.70 13.80 -21.72
C ASN A 667 -13.72 12.76 -21.18
N VAL A 668 -14.03 12.18 -20.02
CA VAL A 668 -13.47 10.90 -19.57
C VAL A 668 -14.41 9.79 -20.02
N GLY A 669 -13.90 8.85 -20.82
CA GLY A 669 -14.65 7.72 -21.36
C GLY A 669 -14.24 6.40 -20.72
N PHE A 670 -15.21 5.57 -20.31
CA PHE A 670 -14.96 4.23 -19.78
C PHE A 670 -16.15 3.31 -20.02
N ALA A 671 -15.90 2.14 -20.64
CA ALA A 671 -16.92 1.12 -20.93
C ALA A 671 -18.17 1.69 -21.64
N GLY A 672 -17.98 2.51 -22.66
CA GLY A 672 -19.05 3.14 -23.45
C GLY A 672 -19.76 4.32 -22.78
N ARG A 673 -19.48 4.60 -21.50
CA ARG A 673 -20.02 5.76 -20.76
C ARG A 673 -19.03 6.92 -20.79
N ARG A 674 -19.54 8.14 -20.63
CA ARG A 674 -18.72 9.37 -20.63
C ARG A 674 -19.11 10.30 -19.50
N VAL A 675 -18.17 11.15 -19.10
CA VAL A 675 -18.42 12.30 -18.22
C VAL A 675 -17.56 13.47 -18.65
N ALA A 676 -18.16 14.66 -18.75
CA ALA A 676 -17.44 15.88 -19.16
C ALA A 676 -16.77 16.55 -17.96
N HIS A 677 -15.59 17.12 -18.17
CA HIS A 677 -14.90 17.96 -17.19
C HIS A 677 -14.05 19.03 -17.90
N SER A 678 -13.70 20.08 -17.17
CA SER A 678 -12.86 21.17 -17.66
C SER A 678 -11.68 21.36 -16.72
N LEU A 679 -10.48 21.51 -17.28
CA LEU A 679 -9.28 21.86 -16.52
C LEU A 679 -8.76 23.22 -16.98
N GLY A 680 -8.46 24.11 -16.04
CA GLY A 680 -7.74 25.35 -16.32
C GLY A 680 -6.33 25.09 -16.85
N ALA A 681 -5.71 26.09 -17.46
CA ALA A 681 -4.35 26.00 -18.00
C ALA A 681 -3.36 25.52 -16.91
N GLY A 682 -2.45 24.61 -17.27
CA GLY A 682 -1.45 24.04 -16.36
C GLY A 682 -2.00 23.23 -15.18
N SER A 683 -3.30 22.98 -15.10
CA SER A 683 -3.91 22.22 -14.00
C SER A 683 -3.81 20.72 -14.24
N VAL A 684 -3.62 19.95 -13.17
CA VAL A 684 -3.64 18.48 -13.18
C VAL A 684 -4.79 17.97 -12.32
N ALA A 685 -5.45 16.91 -12.79
CA ALA A 685 -6.47 16.21 -12.02
C ALA A 685 -6.30 14.69 -12.05
N THR A 686 -6.63 14.05 -10.93
CA THR A 686 -6.73 12.60 -10.79
C THR A 686 -8.20 12.20 -10.60
N TYR A 687 -8.67 11.28 -11.44
CA TYR A 687 -10.02 10.74 -11.48
C TYR A 687 -9.99 9.29 -11.00
N VAL A 688 -10.91 8.91 -10.11
CA VAL A 688 -10.99 7.56 -9.52
C VAL A 688 -12.43 7.04 -9.54
N TRP A 689 -12.63 5.82 -10.05
CA TRP A 689 -13.94 5.14 -10.09
C TRP A 689 -13.84 3.63 -9.86
#